data_AF-A0AAD5BI74-F1
#
_entry.id   AF-A0AAD5BI74-F1
#
_cell.length_a   1.000
_cell.length_b   1.000
_cell.length_c   1.000
_cell.angle_alpha   90.00
_cell.angle_beta   90.00
_cell.angle_gamma   90.00
#
_symmetry.space_group_name_H-M   'P 1'
#
loop_
_entity.id
_entity.type
_entity.pdbx_description
1 polymer ?
#
loop_
_entity_poly.entity_id
_entity_poly.type
_entity_poly.pdbx_seq_one_letter_code
_entity_poly.pdbx_strand_id
1 'polypeptide(L)'
;MKFSKCVSLACLAASAVATPILKRAINSTALEEEVPDTTNNNIHTAYGKPFAVYQPKAFIISMFELERDPWLKAMDFVHNITIPGLSPSYPTVHCTTNYSICQFTTGEGEINAASSVTALTLNPLFDLTKTYFLIAGIAGGEPDYTTLGGVTFAKYAVQVGLEYQLAYEDYHQTNSNWTSGYVPYGADSPLEYPGNVYGTEVFEVNENLRNRAVALASNATLNNGNELNKKFRKLYNQTAARGDAKVVKCDVLTSDNYFTGNVLNDYFGNLTKLLTNGTATYCSTAQEDNASLEVMTRLDKYGLVDFERVMVMRTISDFSRPPPSMTTYEYFFNRTDGGIQASLDNLVIAGTPILKDILNNWDTVYEKGHKYAAKNYQGDIYGTLGGTPDFGKSSFEVARESIAYDAAGKGSLYIPSDFFGAPSRQHDNDNTEVNENSPLLGTPETQSTIDYPRYLKPRRKSSSAARELLEQERELLQDNNISVDDWNSDDEIRDQFESALQKHQIEVSSAAIELKTIIRTSAPSVITFLLECSLSTVSVFTVGHIGATELAAVSMGAMLANITGYATIQGISTALDTLCPQAFGAKKYTMVGEYFQKGTALIAVVMFPIVIIWLFFGYDLICLLVPDKETAKLAAQYLQYVSVGIPAYILFECGKRFLQAQGIYNVGAYVLLIAAPSNLIMNWYLVKHIGYIGAPISVAINYWFMTIGLFLLTVLFVVRKFQWGGLITLAIPGLIMLEAEFLAFEVMTLLASYLGTKALAAQSIGVTMASLTYQVPFAIGIASSSRIANFLGAGLAESAKVTTKVSIAFGMVISMLNCLALYCFRRPIANLFTDDQEVIDIVLGVMWLIAAMQVSDAMNANSAGCLRGQGQTKIGGIVNLVSYYVVGLPLSIYLSFYSPWKGSLHGLWWGTTVALTIIGVVQSYYALAADFNHLCEEARKRTSSEEV
;
A
#
# COMPACT_ATOMS: atom_id res chain seq x y z
N MET A 1 -20.87 17.85 40.18
CA MET A 1 -20.11 16.69 40.71
C MET A 1 -20.48 15.32 40.10
N LYS A 2 -21.63 15.15 39.42
CA LYS A 2 -22.04 13.87 38.80
C LYS A 2 -21.56 13.66 37.34
N PHE A 3 -21.25 14.73 36.60
CA PHE A 3 -20.82 14.69 35.19
C PHE A 3 -19.38 14.15 34.99
N SER A 4 -18.44 14.55 35.87
CA SER A 4 -17.05 14.05 35.86
C SER A 4 -16.94 12.55 36.17
N LYS A 5 -17.88 11.99 36.94
CA LYS A 5 -17.93 10.56 37.25
C LYS A 5 -18.45 9.72 36.07
N CYS A 6 -19.34 10.24 35.23
CA CYS A 6 -19.83 9.52 34.04
C CYS A 6 -18.82 9.50 32.89
N VAL A 7 -18.07 10.59 32.66
CA VAL A 7 -16.99 10.62 31.67
C VAL A 7 -15.85 9.66 32.08
N SER A 8 -15.54 9.61 33.37
CA SER A 8 -14.59 8.62 33.90
C SER A 8 -15.12 7.17 33.78
N LEU A 9 -16.43 6.95 33.95
CA LEU A 9 -17.05 5.62 33.78
C LEU A 9 -17.10 5.17 32.32
N ALA A 10 -17.31 6.07 31.36
CA ALA A 10 -17.31 5.76 29.93
C ALA A 10 -15.88 5.42 29.42
N CYS A 11 -14.86 6.15 29.89
CA CYS A 11 -13.46 5.80 29.64
C CYS A 11 -13.04 4.50 30.35
N LEU A 12 -13.51 4.25 31.57
CA LEU A 12 -13.27 2.99 32.29
C LEU A 12 -13.97 1.80 31.64
N ALA A 13 -15.20 1.97 31.13
CA ALA A 13 -15.93 0.92 30.41
C ALA A 13 -15.27 0.56 29.07
N ALA A 14 -14.76 1.55 28.32
CA ALA A 14 -13.98 1.31 27.11
C ALA A 14 -12.66 0.58 27.43
N SER A 15 -11.99 0.91 28.55
CA SER A 15 -10.77 0.23 28.99
C SER A 15 -11.02 -1.20 29.53
N ALA A 16 -12.16 -1.41 30.20
CA ALA A 16 -12.50 -2.66 30.89
C ALA A 16 -13.12 -3.72 29.98
N VAL A 17 -13.64 -3.34 28.81
CA VAL A 17 -14.09 -4.28 27.76
C VAL A 17 -12.97 -4.62 26.78
N ALA A 18 -12.03 -3.70 26.54
CA ALA A 18 -10.88 -3.95 25.67
C ALA A 18 -9.86 -4.93 26.27
N THR A 19 -9.60 -4.87 27.59
CA THR A 19 -8.55 -5.68 28.22
C THR A 19 -8.83 -7.19 28.33
N PRO A 20 -10.06 -7.67 28.64
CA PRO A 20 -10.32 -9.10 28.72
C PRO A 20 -10.50 -9.76 27.35
N ILE A 21 -10.91 -9.01 26.31
CA ILE A 21 -11.03 -9.54 24.94
C ILE A 21 -9.64 -9.64 24.28
N LEU A 22 -8.74 -8.67 24.52
CA LEU A 22 -7.35 -8.78 24.09
C LEU A 22 -6.62 -9.95 24.79
N LYS A 23 -6.88 -10.17 26.08
CA LYS A 23 -6.31 -11.31 26.82
C LYS A 23 -6.89 -12.67 26.43
N ARG A 24 -8.14 -12.75 25.96
CA ARG A 24 -8.75 -14.02 25.52
C ARG A 24 -8.36 -14.41 24.10
N ALA A 25 -8.12 -13.44 23.21
CA ALA A 25 -7.64 -13.69 21.85
C ALA A 25 -6.17 -14.12 21.79
N ILE A 26 -5.37 -13.78 22.80
CA ILE A 26 -3.94 -14.15 22.89
C ILE A 26 -3.72 -15.55 23.48
N ASN A 27 -4.72 -16.16 24.14
CA ASN A 27 -4.53 -17.35 24.99
C ASN A 27 -5.18 -18.66 24.53
N SER A 28 -5.72 -18.79 23.31
CA SER A 28 -6.46 -20.03 22.96
C SER A 28 -6.10 -20.72 21.64
N THR A 29 -4.90 -20.54 21.10
CA THR A 29 -4.35 -21.47 20.10
C THR A 29 -2.82 -21.47 20.17
N ALA A 30 -2.26 -22.63 20.53
CA ALA A 30 -0.84 -22.99 20.56
C ALA A 30 -0.04 -22.58 21.81
N LEU A 31 -0.29 -23.24 22.96
CA LEU A 31 0.76 -23.57 23.93
C LEU A 31 0.41 -24.91 24.61
N GLU A 32 1.02 -25.98 24.12
CA GLU A 32 1.38 -27.15 24.93
C GLU A 32 2.81 -27.55 24.53
N GLU A 33 3.79 -26.84 25.08
CA GLU A 33 5.07 -27.41 25.52
C GLU A 33 5.75 -26.38 26.44
N GLU A 34 6.17 -26.83 27.63
CA GLU A 34 6.78 -26.00 28.68
C GLU A 34 8.10 -25.39 28.19
N VAL A 35 8.14 -24.05 28.07
CA VAL A 35 9.38 -23.30 27.85
C VAL A 35 10.22 -23.35 29.14
N PRO A 36 11.50 -23.76 29.09
CA PRO A 36 12.34 -23.80 30.29
C PRO A 36 12.60 -22.39 30.85
N ASP A 37 12.38 -22.23 32.15
CA ASP A 37 12.60 -21.01 32.92
C ASP A 37 14.08 -20.58 32.87
N THR A 38 14.39 -19.49 32.15
CA THR A 38 15.76 -18.96 31.99
C THR A 38 15.92 -17.64 32.73
N THR A 39 16.07 -17.73 34.05
CA THR A 39 16.42 -16.63 34.96
C THR A 39 17.91 -16.25 34.92
N ASN A 40 18.55 -16.23 33.74
CA ASN A 40 19.96 -15.83 33.60
C ASN A 40 20.14 -14.62 32.67
N ASN A 41 20.34 -13.45 33.29
CA ASN A 41 20.49 -12.11 32.70
C ASN A 41 21.76 -11.85 31.86
N ASN A 42 22.33 -12.85 31.16
CA ASN A 42 23.59 -12.67 30.42
C ASN A 42 23.52 -13.20 28.97
N ILE A 43 22.54 -12.77 28.18
CA ILE A 43 22.53 -13.02 26.73
C ILE A 43 22.67 -11.68 26.01
N HIS A 44 23.92 -11.29 25.77
CA HIS A 44 24.23 -10.31 24.73
C HIS A 44 24.31 -11.07 23.40
N THR A 45 23.23 -11.07 22.62
CA THR A 45 23.26 -11.46 21.20
C THR A 45 23.18 -10.21 20.32
N ALA A 46 24.10 -10.11 19.37
CA ALA A 46 24.11 -9.05 18.38
C ALA A 46 22.81 -9.12 17.55
N TYR A 47 22.15 -7.98 17.36
CA TYR A 47 20.86 -7.81 16.65
C TYR A 47 19.56 -8.14 17.41
N GLY A 48 19.59 -8.28 18.74
CA GLY A 48 18.40 -8.01 19.54
C GLY A 48 17.19 -8.92 19.28
N LYS A 49 17.41 -10.24 19.15
CA LYS A 49 16.37 -11.26 19.38
C LYS A 49 16.42 -11.73 20.85
N PRO A 50 15.85 -10.99 21.83
CA PRO A 50 15.90 -11.36 23.25
C PRO A 50 15.12 -12.63 23.61
N PHE A 51 14.45 -13.27 22.63
CA PHE A 51 13.56 -14.42 22.81
C PHE A 51 13.94 -15.64 21.93
N ALA A 52 15.15 -15.67 21.34
CA ALA A 52 15.57 -16.84 20.56
C ALA A 52 15.76 -18.05 21.48
N VAL A 53 14.92 -19.06 21.31
CA VAL A 53 14.89 -20.28 22.13
C VAL A 53 15.77 -21.37 21.51
N TYR A 54 15.88 -21.41 20.18
CA TYR A 54 16.53 -22.49 19.45
C TYR A 54 17.74 -22.00 18.64
N GLN A 55 18.87 -22.69 18.79
CA GLN A 55 20.14 -22.43 18.08
C GLN A 55 20.62 -23.72 17.41
N PRO A 56 19.97 -24.17 16.31
CA PRO A 56 20.39 -25.36 15.61
C PRO A 56 21.79 -25.18 15.02
N LYS A 57 22.62 -26.21 15.13
CA LYS A 57 23.96 -26.25 14.54
C LYS A 57 23.89 -26.48 13.03
N ALA A 58 22.96 -27.32 12.60
CA ALA A 58 22.69 -27.59 11.20
C ALA A 58 21.19 -27.53 10.88
N PHE A 59 20.86 -27.04 9.69
CA PHE A 59 19.51 -26.93 9.18
C PHE A 59 19.40 -27.58 7.80
N ILE A 60 18.48 -28.53 7.65
CA ILE A 60 18.17 -29.17 6.37
C ILE A 60 17.00 -28.42 5.73
N ILE A 61 17.15 -28.06 4.46
CA ILE A 61 16.07 -27.45 3.66
C ILE A 61 15.66 -28.45 2.58
N SER A 62 14.40 -28.90 2.65
CA SER A 62 13.75 -29.76 1.66
C SER A 62 12.65 -29.00 0.94
N MET A 63 12.19 -29.47 -0.21
CA MET A 63 11.23 -28.73 -1.04
C MET A 63 9.80 -29.27 -0.91
N PHE A 64 9.67 -30.60 -0.81
CA PHE A 64 8.36 -31.27 -0.68
C PHE A 64 8.46 -32.60 0.09
N GLU A 65 7.32 -33.28 0.27
CA GLU A 65 7.20 -34.46 1.14
C GLU A 65 8.16 -35.60 0.81
N LEU A 66 8.42 -35.92 -0.46
CA LEU A 66 9.27 -37.06 -0.83
C LEU A 66 10.72 -36.85 -0.41
N GLU A 67 11.20 -35.61 -0.41
CA GLU A 67 12.54 -35.25 0.05
C GLU A 67 12.60 -35.12 1.56
N ARG A 68 11.51 -34.65 2.17
CA ARG A 68 11.40 -34.46 3.62
C ARG A 68 11.46 -35.78 4.36
N ASP A 69 10.61 -36.72 3.97
CA ASP A 69 10.32 -37.94 4.72
C ASP A 69 11.52 -38.88 4.92
N PRO A 70 12.45 -39.05 3.96
CA PRO A 70 13.68 -39.81 4.18
C PRO A 70 14.50 -39.31 5.37
N TRP A 71 14.63 -37.99 5.55
CA TRP A 71 15.33 -37.40 6.70
C TRP A 71 14.62 -37.69 8.02
N LEU A 72 13.29 -37.50 8.05
CA LEU A 72 12.46 -37.78 9.22
C LEU A 72 12.52 -39.25 9.65
N LYS A 73 12.67 -40.18 8.70
CA LYS A 73 12.82 -41.62 8.99
C LYS A 73 14.23 -41.99 9.47
N ALA A 74 15.24 -41.26 9.02
CA ALA A 74 16.64 -41.60 9.26
C ALA A 74 17.21 -41.00 10.56
N MET A 75 16.61 -39.94 11.08
CA MET A 75 17.06 -39.21 12.26
C MET A 75 15.94 -39.04 13.28
N ASP A 76 16.32 -38.74 14.51
CA ASP A 76 15.44 -38.62 15.68
C ASP A 76 14.76 -37.25 15.77
N PHE A 77 14.02 -36.86 14.73
CA PHE A 77 13.19 -35.65 14.73
C PHE A 77 11.95 -35.85 15.61
N VAL A 78 12.03 -35.40 16.86
CA VAL A 78 10.98 -35.57 17.88
C VAL A 78 10.13 -34.31 18.04
N HIS A 79 10.72 -33.13 17.83
CA HIS A 79 10.08 -31.83 18.09
C HIS A 79 9.49 -31.23 16.82
N ASN A 80 8.24 -30.77 16.89
CA ASN A 80 7.55 -30.11 15.77
C ASN A 80 7.19 -28.68 16.17
N ILE A 81 7.81 -27.70 15.52
CA ILE A 81 7.65 -26.27 15.82
C ILE A 81 6.92 -25.60 14.66
N THR A 82 5.70 -25.12 14.89
CA THR A 82 4.92 -24.41 13.86
C THR A 82 5.38 -22.96 13.74
N ILE A 83 5.69 -22.53 12.52
CA ILE A 83 6.14 -21.15 12.24
C ILE A 83 5.12 -20.42 11.34
N PRO A 84 4.57 -19.28 11.77
CA PRO A 84 3.75 -18.43 10.91
C PRO A 84 4.52 -17.96 9.67
N GLY A 85 3.87 -18.04 8.50
CA GLY A 85 4.45 -17.64 7.22
C GLY A 85 5.13 -18.77 6.44
N LEU A 86 5.34 -19.94 7.03
CA LEU A 86 5.69 -21.15 6.27
C LEU A 86 4.54 -21.59 5.36
N SER A 87 4.87 -22.36 4.32
CA SER A 87 3.89 -22.96 3.41
C SER A 87 2.71 -23.59 4.17
N PRO A 88 1.45 -23.30 3.80
CA PRO A 88 0.29 -23.91 4.44
C PRO A 88 0.28 -25.44 4.38
N SER A 89 0.91 -26.02 3.36
CA SER A 89 1.09 -27.47 3.21
C SER A 89 2.19 -28.03 4.11
N TYR A 90 3.14 -27.19 4.55
CA TYR A 90 4.29 -27.56 5.35
C TYR A 90 4.59 -26.53 6.47
N PRO A 91 3.67 -26.34 7.44
CA PRO A 91 3.78 -25.24 8.40
C PRO A 91 4.75 -25.51 9.56
N THR A 92 5.44 -26.65 9.58
CA THR A 92 6.23 -27.15 10.72
C THR A 92 7.72 -27.30 10.41
N VAL A 93 8.54 -26.86 11.36
CA VAL A 93 9.96 -27.22 11.47
C VAL A 93 10.08 -28.45 12.36
N HIS A 94 10.84 -29.43 11.89
CA HIS A 94 11.13 -30.66 12.61
C HIS A 94 12.52 -30.56 13.23
N CYS A 95 12.68 -30.75 14.54
CA CYS A 95 13.97 -30.70 15.22
C CYS A 95 14.27 -32.02 15.96
N THR A 96 15.56 -32.37 15.99
CA THR A 96 16.09 -33.53 16.71
C THR A 96 15.90 -33.38 18.22
N THR A 97 15.99 -34.49 18.98
CA THR A 97 15.78 -34.51 20.45
C THR A 97 16.48 -33.37 21.21
N ASN A 98 17.67 -32.97 20.76
CA ASN A 98 18.51 -31.95 21.38
C ASN A 98 18.53 -30.60 20.62
N TYR A 99 17.62 -30.39 19.65
CA TYR A 99 17.52 -29.21 18.79
C TYR A 99 18.80 -28.89 17.98
N SER A 100 19.75 -29.83 17.85
CA SER A 100 21.02 -29.58 17.15
C SER A 100 20.88 -29.57 15.64
N ILE A 101 20.01 -30.44 15.13
CA ILE A 101 19.64 -30.51 13.71
C ILE A 101 18.15 -30.21 13.63
N CYS A 102 17.80 -29.27 12.76
CA CYS A 102 16.42 -28.99 12.38
C CYS A 102 16.24 -29.15 10.88
N GLN A 103 15.01 -29.37 10.45
CA GLN A 103 14.62 -29.53 9.06
C GLN A 103 13.31 -28.78 8.81
N PHE A 104 13.18 -28.12 7.67
CA PHE A 104 11.90 -27.62 7.21
C PHE A 104 11.70 -27.85 5.72
N THR A 105 10.46 -27.70 5.28
CA THR A 105 10.06 -27.89 3.89
C THR A 105 9.56 -26.57 3.32
N THR A 106 10.16 -26.10 2.22
CA THR A 106 9.85 -24.79 1.64
C THR A 106 8.50 -24.75 0.94
N GLY A 107 8.07 -25.88 0.37
CA GLY A 107 7.09 -25.91 -0.71
C GLY A 107 7.79 -25.74 -2.07
N GLU A 108 7.16 -26.30 -3.11
CA GLU A 108 7.66 -26.23 -4.49
C GLU A 108 7.44 -24.83 -5.08
N GLY A 109 8.39 -24.39 -5.90
CA GLY A 109 8.35 -23.10 -6.58
C GLY A 109 9.12 -21.99 -5.87
N GLU A 110 9.71 -21.10 -6.69
CA GLU A 110 10.60 -20.04 -6.22
C GLU A 110 9.93 -19.10 -5.22
N ILE A 111 8.65 -18.77 -5.43
CA ILE A 111 7.89 -17.90 -4.52
C ILE A 111 7.66 -18.58 -3.15
N ASN A 112 7.33 -19.87 -3.13
CA ASN A 112 7.15 -20.61 -1.88
C ASN A 112 8.48 -20.76 -1.14
N ALA A 113 9.57 -21.03 -1.87
CA ALA A 113 10.92 -21.07 -1.32
C ALA A 113 11.32 -19.75 -0.67
N ALA A 114 11.21 -18.63 -1.40
CA ALA A 114 11.54 -17.32 -0.86
C ALA A 114 10.68 -16.96 0.36
N SER A 115 9.38 -17.22 0.29
CA SER A 115 8.43 -16.90 1.38
C SER A 115 8.71 -17.73 2.64
N SER A 116 8.87 -19.05 2.50
CA SER A 116 9.11 -19.95 3.62
C SER A 116 10.49 -19.75 4.26
N VAL A 117 11.55 -19.55 3.47
CA VAL A 117 12.89 -19.25 4.00
C VAL A 117 12.87 -17.91 4.73
N THR A 118 12.20 -16.89 4.20
CA THR A 118 12.06 -15.57 4.86
C THR A 118 11.31 -15.70 6.18
N ALA A 119 10.20 -16.44 6.20
CA ALA A 119 9.40 -16.67 7.41
C ALA A 119 10.20 -17.39 8.51
N LEU A 120 11.00 -18.41 8.16
CA LEU A 120 11.86 -19.11 9.11
C LEU A 120 12.94 -18.19 9.70
N THR A 121 13.69 -17.52 8.82
CA THR A 121 14.89 -16.78 9.20
C THR A 121 14.60 -15.50 9.98
N LEU A 122 13.49 -14.82 9.66
CA LEU A 122 13.02 -13.66 10.42
C LEU A 122 12.30 -14.03 11.72
N ASN A 123 11.92 -15.30 11.91
CA ASN A 123 11.20 -15.71 13.11
C ASN A 123 12.06 -15.50 14.37
N PRO A 124 11.51 -14.91 15.46
CA PRO A 124 12.26 -14.62 16.66
C PRO A 124 12.66 -15.88 17.47
N LEU A 125 12.02 -17.03 17.24
CA LEU A 125 12.30 -18.27 17.99
C LEU A 125 13.66 -18.89 17.66
N PHE A 126 14.20 -18.61 16.46
CA PHE A 126 15.46 -19.18 16.00
C PHE A 126 16.55 -18.10 15.90
N ASP A 127 17.71 -18.44 16.46
CA ASP A 127 18.97 -17.74 16.20
C ASP A 127 19.81 -18.61 15.25
N LEU A 128 19.89 -18.13 14.00
CA LEU A 128 20.50 -18.84 12.88
C LEU A 128 21.85 -18.26 12.46
N THR A 129 22.38 -17.31 13.25
CA THR A 129 23.62 -16.57 12.94
C THR A 129 24.86 -17.46 12.83
N LYS A 130 24.83 -18.64 13.45
CA LYS A 130 25.91 -19.64 13.40
C LYS A 130 25.52 -20.93 12.68
N THR A 131 24.29 -21.04 12.18
CA THR A 131 23.76 -22.30 11.65
C THR A 131 24.34 -22.63 10.28
N TYR A 132 24.64 -23.90 10.05
CA TYR A 132 25.01 -24.42 8.73
C TYR A 132 23.78 -24.93 7.98
N PHE A 133 23.56 -24.42 6.77
CA PHE A 133 22.40 -24.79 5.96
C PHE A 133 22.80 -25.81 4.90
N LEU A 134 22.04 -26.90 4.82
CA LEU A 134 22.14 -27.91 3.77
C LEU A 134 20.84 -27.89 2.97
N ILE A 135 20.87 -27.25 1.81
CA ILE A 135 19.79 -27.29 0.82
C ILE A 135 19.90 -28.65 0.12
N ALA A 136 18.94 -29.53 0.36
CA ALA A 136 19.01 -30.94 -0.02
C ALA A 136 17.69 -31.42 -0.65
N GLY A 137 17.74 -31.61 -1.97
CA GLY A 137 16.60 -32.11 -2.73
C GLY A 137 17.02 -32.92 -3.96
N ILE A 138 16.03 -33.51 -4.64
CA ILE A 138 16.25 -34.20 -5.91
C ILE A 138 16.43 -33.20 -7.05
N ALA A 139 16.96 -33.68 -8.18
CA ALA A 139 17.23 -32.89 -9.37
C ALA A 139 17.24 -33.78 -10.63
N GLY A 140 17.03 -33.16 -11.78
CA GLY A 140 17.40 -33.75 -13.07
C GLY A 140 18.92 -33.68 -13.26
N GLY A 141 19.52 -34.65 -13.96
CA GLY A 141 20.96 -34.74 -14.15
C GLY A 141 21.40 -34.67 -15.61
N GLU A 142 22.49 -33.96 -15.89
CA GLU A 142 23.10 -33.94 -17.22
C GLU A 142 23.92 -35.23 -17.45
N PRO A 143 23.55 -36.08 -18.42
CA PRO A 143 24.20 -37.37 -18.65
C PRO A 143 25.71 -37.31 -18.94
N ASP A 144 26.24 -36.17 -19.40
CA ASP A 144 27.69 -35.99 -19.62
C ASP A 144 28.49 -35.98 -18.30
N TYR A 145 27.88 -35.60 -17.17
CA TYR A 145 28.57 -35.38 -15.90
C TYR A 145 28.12 -36.28 -14.76
N THR A 146 26.86 -36.75 -14.77
CA THR A 146 26.28 -37.51 -13.66
C THR A 146 25.38 -38.65 -14.14
N THR A 147 24.82 -39.40 -13.20
CA THR A 147 23.92 -40.55 -13.44
C THR A 147 22.79 -40.57 -12.43
N LEU A 148 21.73 -41.35 -12.68
CA LEU A 148 20.64 -41.58 -11.72
C LEU A 148 21.18 -42.00 -10.36
N GLY A 149 20.68 -41.42 -9.28
CA GLY A 149 21.19 -41.62 -7.92
C GLY A 149 22.54 -40.96 -7.64
N GLY A 150 23.19 -40.33 -8.62
CA GLY A 150 24.38 -39.50 -8.38
C GLY A 150 24.06 -38.37 -7.40
N VAL A 151 25.10 -37.88 -6.72
CA VAL A 151 24.98 -36.77 -5.75
C VAL A 151 25.86 -35.63 -6.24
N THR A 152 25.30 -34.45 -6.42
CA THR A 152 26.01 -33.28 -6.88
C THR A 152 26.09 -32.23 -5.77
N PHE A 153 27.20 -31.48 -5.76
CA PHE A 153 27.37 -30.34 -4.86
C PHE A 153 27.73 -29.11 -5.66
N ALA A 154 26.85 -28.10 -5.60
CA ALA A 154 26.95 -26.88 -6.40
C ALA A 154 28.01 -25.92 -5.85
N LYS A 155 28.76 -25.26 -6.72
CA LYS A 155 29.47 -24.00 -6.41
C LYS A 155 28.64 -22.80 -6.86
N TYR A 156 28.01 -22.91 -8.02
CA TYR A 156 27.11 -21.91 -8.58
C TYR A 156 25.68 -22.43 -8.64
N ALA A 157 24.73 -21.55 -8.33
CA ALA A 157 23.31 -21.73 -8.62
C ALA A 157 22.88 -20.66 -9.62
N VAL A 158 22.42 -21.09 -10.80
CA VAL A 158 22.15 -20.22 -11.95
C VAL A 158 20.67 -20.28 -12.34
N GLN A 159 20.00 -19.14 -12.36
CA GLN A 159 18.59 -19.02 -12.74
C GLN A 159 18.48 -18.88 -14.26
N VAL A 160 17.76 -19.80 -14.91
CA VAL A 160 17.58 -19.82 -16.37
C VAL A 160 16.17 -19.43 -16.81
N GLY A 161 15.26 -19.15 -15.88
CA GLY A 161 13.91 -18.67 -16.18
C GLY A 161 13.80 -17.17 -16.48
N LEU A 162 14.84 -16.39 -16.19
CA LEU A 162 14.84 -14.92 -16.31
C LEU A 162 15.24 -14.44 -17.72
N GLU A 163 14.44 -14.82 -18.71
CA GLU A 163 14.69 -14.53 -20.12
C GLU A 163 13.38 -14.24 -20.87
N TYR A 164 13.48 -13.61 -22.05
CA TYR A 164 12.36 -13.58 -23.00
C TYR A 164 12.24 -14.94 -23.67
N GLN A 165 11.00 -15.42 -23.84
CA GLN A 165 10.72 -16.65 -24.56
C GLN A 165 9.88 -16.34 -25.81
N LEU A 166 10.43 -16.66 -26.98
CA LEU A 166 9.78 -16.55 -28.28
C LEU A 166 9.30 -17.92 -28.75
N ALA A 167 8.15 -17.95 -29.41
CA ALA A 167 7.64 -19.17 -30.02
C ALA A 167 8.58 -19.62 -31.16
N TYR A 168 8.83 -20.93 -31.24
CA TYR A 168 9.77 -21.50 -32.21
C TYR A 168 9.47 -21.08 -33.65
N GLU A 169 8.20 -21.14 -34.04
CA GLU A 169 7.76 -20.83 -35.40
C GLU A 169 8.00 -19.36 -35.78
N ASP A 170 7.91 -18.44 -34.82
CA ASP A 170 8.04 -17.00 -35.06
C ASP A 170 9.50 -16.57 -35.22
N TYR A 171 10.40 -17.05 -34.35
CA TYR A 171 11.81 -16.68 -34.44
C TYR A 171 12.56 -17.50 -35.49
N HIS A 172 12.17 -18.74 -35.76
CA HIS A 172 12.90 -19.57 -36.73
C HIS A 172 12.71 -19.09 -38.18
N GLN A 173 11.56 -18.47 -38.49
CA GLN A 173 11.31 -17.85 -39.80
C GLN A 173 12.15 -16.59 -40.03
N THR A 174 12.39 -15.82 -38.98
CA THR A 174 13.10 -14.53 -39.05
C THR A 174 14.61 -14.71 -38.84
N ASN A 175 15.00 -15.57 -37.89
CA ASN A 175 16.37 -15.79 -37.43
C ASN A 175 16.71 -17.30 -37.36
N SER A 176 16.93 -17.92 -38.53
CA SER A 176 17.22 -19.37 -38.64
C SER A 176 18.52 -19.84 -37.96
N ASN A 177 19.41 -18.93 -37.58
CA ASN A 177 20.66 -19.22 -36.87
C ASN A 177 20.47 -19.44 -35.36
N TRP A 178 19.30 -19.10 -34.80
CA TRP A 178 19.04 -19.22 -33.37
C TRP A 178 18.70 -20.67 -33.00
N THR A 179 19.38 -21.20 -31.98
CA THR A 179 19.17 -22.59 -31.53
C THR A 179 17.95 -22.71 -30.61
N SER A 180 17.64 -21.69 -29.81
CA SER A 180 16.46 -21.62 -28.95
C SER A 180 15.76 -20.27 -29.10
N GLY A 181 14.49 -20.20 -28.68
CA GLY A 181 13.72 -18.96 -28.61
C GLY A 181 13.95 -18.17 -27.33
N TYR A 182 14.93 -18.56 -26.52
CA TYR A 182 15.27 -17.87 -25.28
C TYR A 182 16.29 -16.77 -25.55
N VAL A 183 15.98 -15.56 -25.08
CA VAL A 183 16.84 -14.38 -25.23
C VAL A 183 16.98 -13.70 -23.85
N PRO A 184 18.21 -13.55 -23.32
CA PRO A 184 18.43 -12.84 -22.06
C PRO A 184 17.84 -11.44 -22.05
N TYR A 185 17.40 -10.96 -20.90
CA TYR A 185 16.80 -9.61 -20.82
C TYR A 185 17.77 -8.51 -21.24
N GLY A 186 17.29 -7.62 -22.10
CA GLY A 186 18.08 -6.52 -22.67
C GLY A 186 19.18 -6.97 -23.65
N ALA A 187 19.15 -8.22 -24.14
CA ALA A 187 20.02 -8.71 -25.21
C ALA A 187 19.25 -8.82 -26.54
N ASP A 188 19.97 -8.69 -27.66
CA ASP A 188 19.39 -8.78 -29.00
C ASP A 188 19.52 -10.19 -29.62
N SER A 189 20.28 -11.08 -28.97
CA SER A 189 20.53 -12.44 -29.46
C SER A 189 20.66 -13.50 -28.36
N PRO A 190 20.29 -14.77 -28.65
CA PRO A 190 20.56 -15.90 -27.76
C PRO A 190 22.06 -16.04 -27.54
N LEU A 191 22.48 -16.19 -26.27
CA LEU A 191 23.89 -16.29 -25.84
C LEU A 191 24.69 -14.98 -25.85
N GLU A 192 24.03 -13.83 -25.94
CA GLU A 192 24.61 -12.56 -25.53
C GLU A 192 24.42 -12.34 -24.03
N TYR A 193 25.43 -11.79 -23.36
CA TYR A 193 25.35 -11.56 -21.92
C TYR A 193 24.24 -10.55 -21.61
N PRO A 194 23.32 -10.81 -20.65
CA PRO A 194 22.17 -9.94 -20.40
C PRO A 194 22.55 -8.46 -20.29
N GLY A 195 21.71 -7.61 -20.86
CA GLY A 195 21.79 -6.16 -20.70
C GLY A 195 21.21 -5.73 -19.36
N ASN A 196 20.14 -6.41 -18.93
CA ASN A 196 19.44 -6.16 -17.67
C ASN A 196 19.50 -7.43 -16.79
N VAL A 197 19.90 -7.25 -15.53
CA VAL A 197 19.91 -8.29 -14.50
C VAL A 197 19.11 -7.81 -13.28
N TYR A 198 18.62 -8.75 -12.48
CA TYR A 198 17.81 -8.52 -11.28
C TYR A 198 18.56 -8.85 -9.99
N GLY A 199 19.73 -9.49 -10.06
CA GLY A 199 20.56 -9.88 -8.93
C GLY A 199 20.48 -11.36 -8.61
N THR A 200 19.39 -12.02 -9.03
CA THR A 200 19.11 -13.42 -8.72
C THR A 200 19.58 -14.40 -9.81
N GLU A 201 20.25 -13.92 -10.85
CA GLU A 201 20.72 -14.71 -11.98
C GLU A 201 21.73 -15.77 -11.55
N VAL A 202 22.70 -15.40 -10.70
CA VAL A 202 23.80 -16.27 -10.30
C VAL A 202 24.16 -16.01 -8.85
N PHE A 203 24.27 -17.10 -8.08
CA PHE A 203 24.87 -17.11 -6.74
C PHE A 203 26.08 -18.03 -6.71
N GLU A 204 27.15 -17.59 -6.05
CA GLU A 204 28.33 -18.42 -5.73
C GLU A 204 28.34 -18.76 -4.23
N VAL A 205 28.45 -20.05 -3.89
CA VAL A 205 28.55 -20.54 -2.50
C VAL A 205 29.98 -20.92 -2.12
N ASN A 206 30.24 -21.15 -0.82
CA ASN A 206 31.57 -21.42 -0.29
C ASN A 206 32.20 -22.70 -0.86
N GLU A 207 33.27 -22.55 -1.65
CA GLU A 207 33.93 -23.65 -2.32
C GLU A 207 34.67 -24.59 -1.33
N ASN A 208 35.27 -24.06 -0.27
CA ASN A 208 35.99 -24.86 0.72
C ASN A 208 35.03 -25.76 1.49
N LEU A 209 33.87 -25.21 1.86
CA LEU A 209 32.79 -25.94 2.52
C LEU A 209 32.22 -27.01 1.60
N ARG A 210 31.96 -26.67 0.32
CA ARG A 210 31.58 -27.64 -0.73
C ARG A 210 32.60 -28.78 -0.86
N ASN A 211 33.90 -28.45 -0.89
CA ASN A 211 34.97 -29.44 -1.02
C ASN A 211 35.02 -30.39 0.19
N ARG A 212 34.76 -29.88 1.41
CA ARG A 212 34.65 -30.70 2.62
C ARG A 212 33.44 -31.62 2.56
N ALA A 213 32.28 -31.09 2.18
CA ALA A 213 31.05 -31.86 2.01
C ALA A 213 31.25 -33.02 1.03
N VAL A 214 31.86 -32.75 -0.13
CA VAL A 214 32.17 -33.77 -1.14
C VAL A 214 33.12 -34.84 -0.60
N ALA A 215 34.17 -34.46 0.13
CA ALA A 215 35.12 -35.42 0.70
C ALA A 215 34.45 -36.35 1.73
N LEU A 216 33.49 -35.84 2.51
CA LEU A 216 32.72 -36.62 3.48
C LEU A 216 31.71 -37.54 2.77
N ALA A 217 30.93 -36.99 1.84
CA ALA A 217 29.92 -37.73 1.10
C ALA A 217 30.53 -38.83 0.21
N SER A 218 31.73 -38.62 -0.33
CA SER A 218 32.41 -39.61 -1.18
C SER A 218 32.83 -40.88 -0.45
N ASN A 219 32.90 -40.85 0.89
CA ASN A 219 33.17 -42.03 1.70
C ASN A 219 31.92 -42.91 1.90
N ALA A 220 30.73 -42.41 1.56
CA ALA A 220 29.49 -43.14 1.70
C ALA A 220 29.24 -44.05 0.48
N THR A 221 28.74 -45.26 0.73
CA THR A 221 28.34 -46.18 -0.34
C THR A 221 26.95 -45.79 -0.84
N LEU A 222 26.89 -45.12 -1.99
CA LEU A 222 25.63 -44.67 -2.58
C LEU A 222 24.78 -45.83 -3.10
N ASN A 223 23.46 -45.67 -2.98
CA ASN A 223 22.47 -46.55 -3.59
C ASN A 223 22.49 -46.38 -5.11
N ASN A 224 22.78 -47.48 -5.82
CA ASN A 224 22.84 -47.51 -7.27
C ASN A 224 21.49 -47.76 -7.96
N GLY A 225 20.41 -47.89 -7.20
CA GLY A 225 19.09 -48.23 -7.70
C GLY A 225 18.94 -49.72 -8.05
N ASN A 226 17.85 -50.04 -8.74
CA ASN A 226 17.46 -51.39 -9.14
C ASN A 226 17.93 -51.74 -10.57
N GLU A 227 17.61 -52.95 -11.04
CA GLU A 227 17.97 -53.40 -12.39
C GLU A 227 17.32 -52.57 -13.51
N LEU A 228 16.19 -51.89 -13.26
CA LEU A 228 15.60 -50.96 -14.23
C LEU A 228 16.48 -49.74 -14.43
N ASN A 229 16.98 -49.14 -13.34
CA ASN A 229 17.93 -48.01 -13.43
C ASN A 229 19.17 -48.39 -14.25
N LYS A 230 19.76 -49.57 -13.99
CA LYS A 230 20.95 -50.05 -14.73
C LYS A 230 20.67 -50.28 -16.21
N LYS A 231 19.50 -50.80 -16.56
CA LYS A 231 19.08 -50.96 -17.97
C LYS A 231 18.88 -49.60 -18.63
N PHE A 232 18.26 -48.65 -17.93
CA PHE A 232 18.00 -47.31 -18.46
C PHE A 232 19.29 -46.53 -18.71
N ARG A 233 20.24 -46.55 -17.76
CA ARG A 233 21.57 -45.94 -17.91
C ARG A 233 22.34 -46.43 -19.15
N LYS A 234 22.16 -47.69 -19.56
CA LYS A 234 22.81 -48.26 -20.75
C LYS A 234 22.30 -47.70 -22.08
N LEU A 235 21.15 -47.01 -22.09
CA LEU A 235 20.61 -46.36 -23.28
C LEU A 235 21.41 -45.09 -23.65
N TYR A 236 22.17 -44.53 -22.71
CA TYR A 236 23.02 -43.36 -22.94
C TYR A 236 24.39 -43.77 -23.48
N ASN A 237 24.99 -42.91 -24.32
CA ASN A 237 26.34 -43.11 -24.83
C ASN A 237 27.41 -42.62 -23.86
N GLN A 238 27.05 -41.65 -23.03
CA GLN A 238 27.90 -40.99 -22.05
C GLN A 238 28.42 -41.96 -20.99
N THR A 239 29.72 -41.87 -20.69
CA THR A 239 30.37 -42.73 -19.69
C THR A 239 29.90 -42.41 -18.28
N ALA A 240 29.63 -41.14 -17.97
CA ALA A 240 29.09 -40.72 -16.68
C ALA A 240 27.69 -41.30 -16.45
N ALA A 241 26.74 -41.08 -17.38
CA ALA A 241 25.39 -41.63 -17.31
C ALA A 241 25.36 -43.17 -17.15
N ARG A 242 26.25 -43.90 -17.83
CA ARG A 242 26.34 -45.37 -17.76
C ARG A 242 26.94 -45.89 -16.45
N GLY A 243 27.63 -45.04 -15.71
CA GLY A 243 28.35 -45.39 -14.51
C GLY A 243 27.45 -45.69 -13.32
N ASP A 244 28.10 -46.11 -12.23
CA ASP A 244 27.48 -46.16 -10.91
C ASP A 244 27.39 -44.75 -10.30
N ALA A 245 26.39 -44.55 -9.44
CA ALA A 245 26.17 -43.35 -8.64
C ALA A 245 27.43 -42.99 -7.86
N LYS A 246 27.86 -41.73 -8.02
CA LYS A 246 29.04 -41.14 -7.39
C LYS A 246 28.73 -39.72 -6.96
N VAL A 247 29.58 -39.19 -6.07
CA VAL A 247 29.57 -37.77 -5.72
C VAL A 247 30.32 -36.99 -6.79
N VAL A 248 29.71 -35.94 -7.32
CA VAL A 248 30.23 -35.12 -8.42
C VAL A 248 30.27 -33.64 -7.98
N LYS A 249 31.37 -32.95 -8.30
CA LYS A 249 31.48 -31.49 -8.17
C LYS A 249 31.07 -30.86 -9.49
N CYS A 250 30.01 -30.08 -9.46
CA CYS A 250 29.46 -29.40 -10.62
C CYS A 250 28.44 -28.37 -10.11
N ASP A 251 27.58 -27.82 -10.95
CA ASP A 251 26.75 -26.67 -10.62
C ASP A 251 25.27 -26.91 -10.97
N VAL A 252 24.40 -26.14 -10.32
CA VAL A 252 22.95 -26.31 -10.41
C VAL A 252 22.31 -25.20 -11.23
N LEU A 253 21.36 -25.59 -12.07
CA LEU A 253 20.43 -24.67 -12.73
C LEU A 253 19.11 -24.63 -11.99
N THR A 254 18.53 -23.44 -11.91
CA THR A 254 17.24 -23.17 -11.27
C THR A 254 16.23 -22.70 -12.31
N SER A 255 14.99 -23.19 -12.26
CA SER A 255 13.87 -22.72 -13.09
C SER A 255 12.53 -23.22 -12.56
N ASP A 256 11.53 -22.35 -12.44
CA ASP A 256 10.12 -22.73 -12.22
C ASP A 256 9.52 -23.50 -13.41
N ASN A 257 10.04 -23.29 -14.62
CA ASN A 257 9.61 -24.04 -15.80
C ASN A 257 10.39 -25.35 -15.91
N TYR A 258 9.68 -26.47 -15.86
CA TYR A 258 10.29 -27.78 -16.09
C TYR A 258 10.64 -27.95 -17.58
N PHE A 259 11.90 -28.24 -17.89
CA PHE A 259 12.37 -28.42 -19.27
C PHE A 259 13.07 -29.77 -19.48
N THR A 260 13.03 -30.29 -20.71
CA THR A 260 13.84 -31.43 -21.13
C THR A 260 14.16 -31.36 -22.63
N GLY A 261 15.25 -32.00 -23.05
CA GLY A 261 15.62 -32.14 -24.46
C GLY A 261 16.97 -31.50 -24.80
N ASN A 262 17.57 -31.95 -25.90
CA ASN A 262 18.95 -31.59 -26.26
C ASN A 262 19.13 -30.08 -26.49
N VAL A 263 18.22 -29.45 -27.25
CA VAL A 263 18.33 -28.03 -27.61
C VAL A 263 18.32 -27.12 -26.39
N LEU A 264 17.35 -27.29 -25.49
CA LEU A 264 17.26 -26.47 -24.28
C LEU A 264 18.41 -26.74 -23.31
N ASN A 265 18.84 -28.00 -23.17
CA ASN A 265 19.98 -28.30 -22.31
C ASN A 265 21.29 -27.71 -22.85
N ASP A 266 21.53 -27.78 -24.15
CA ASP A 266 22.73 -27.19 -24.76
C ASP A 266 22.71 -25.67 -24.63
N TYR A 267 21.53 -25.05 -24.84
CA TYR A 267 21.33 -23.62 -24.64
C TYR A 267 21.60 -23.21 -23.19
N PHE A 268 20.92 -23.81 -22.21
CA PHE A 268 21.09 -23.45 -20.81
C PHE A 268 22.50 -23.79 -20.29
N GLY A 269 23.12 -24.85 -20.79
CA GLY A 269 24.52 -25.14 -20.50
C GLY A 269 25.48 -24.06 -21.02
N ASN A 270 25.21 -23.50 -22.20
CA ASN A 270 25.98 -22.37 -22.74
C ASN A 270 25.68 -21.07 -21.99
N LEU A 271 24.42 -20.81 -21.63
CA LEU A 271 24.04 -19.65 -20.81
C LEU A 271 24.69 -19.71 -19.43
N THR A 272 24.74 -20.89 -18.80
CA THR A 272 25.43 -21.10 -17.52
C THR A 272 26.89 -20.68 -17.61
N LYS A 273 27.60 -21.14 -18.66
CA LYS A 273 28.98 -20.76 -18.91
C LYS A 273 29.10 -19.27 -19.19
N LEU A 274 28.20 -18.69 -19.97
CA LEU A 274 28.20 -17.26 -20.27
C LEU A 274 28.09 -16.43 -18.98
N LEU A 275 27.08 -16.72 -18.15
CA LEU A 275 26.81 -15.98 -16.93
C LEU A 275 27.93 -16.08 -15.89
N THR A 276 28.63 -17.23 -15.86
CA THR A 276 29.71 -17.53 -14.90
C THR A 276 31.11 -17.38 -15.49
N ASN A 277 31.25 -16.69 -16.62
CA ASN A 277 32.53 -16.45 -17.31
C ASN A 277 33.33 -17.73 -17.61
N GLY A 278 32.61 -18.81 -17.91
CA GLY A 278 33.13 -20.12 -18.28
C GLY A 278 33.53 -21.02 -17.10
N THR A 279 33.32 -20.59 -15.87
CA THR A 279 33.77 -21.33 -14.67
C THR A 279 32.80 -22.44 -14.25
N ALA A 280 31.49 -22.25 -14.41
CA ALA A 280 30.50 -23.22 -13.96
C ALA A 280 30.33 -24.39 -14.94
N THR A 281 30.06 -25.56 -14.37
CA THR A 281 29.76 -26.81 -15.07
C THR A 281 28.36 -27.28 -14.67
N TYR A 282 27.36 -26.95 -15.48
CA TYR A 282 25.98 -27.42 -15.28
C TYR A 282 25.92 -28.95 -15.29
N CYS A 283 25.36 -29.53 -14.23
CA CYS A 283 25.12 -30.97 -14.14
C CYS A 283 23.80 -31.37 -13.48
N SER A 284 23.13 -30.44 -12.79
CA SER A 284 21.88 -30.70 -12.09
C SER A 284 20.86 -29.58 -12.31
N THR A 285 19.58 -29.92 -12.38
CA THR A 285 18.45 -28.98 -12.51
C THR A 285 17.56 -29.04 -11.28
N ALA A 286 17.22 -27.87 -10.74
CA ALA A 286 16.39 -27.68 -9.56
C ALA A 286 15.46 -26.47 -9.78
N GLN A 287 14.64 -26.15 -8.77
CA GLN A 287 13.65 -25.07 -8.86
C GLN A 287 13.80 -24.02 -7.74
N GLU A 288 14.29 -24.38 -6.56
CA GLU A 288 14.21 -23.49 -5.38
C GLU A 288 15.55 -22.88 -4.93
N ASP A 289 16.67 -23.26 -5.53
CA ASP A 289 18.01 -22.93 -5.03
C ASP A 289 18.28 -21.42 -5.04
N ASN A 290 18.10 -20.75 -6.18
CA ASN A 290 18.34 -19.31 -6.29
C ASN A 290 17.42 -18.50 -5.36
N ALA A 291 16.15 -18.90 -5.21
CA ALA A 291 15.21 -18.23 -4.32
C ALA A 291 15.62 -18.35 -2.84
N SER A 292 16.09 -19.53 -2.42
CA SER A 292 16.59 -19.76 -1.06
C SER A 292 17.88 -18.97 -0.79
N LEU A 293 18.79 -18.96 -1.75
CA LEU A 293 20.07 -18.25 -1.65
C LEU A 293 19.90 -16.72 -1.66
N GLU A 294 18.93 -16.18 -2.40
CA GLU A 294 18.65 -14.74 -2.40
C GLU A 294 18.22 -14.26 -1.01
N VAL A 295 17.32 -15.00 -0.36
CA VAL A 295 16.89 -14.67 1.01
C VAL A 295 18.08 -14.74 1.97
N MET A 296 18.91 -15.77 1.88
CA MET A 296 20.09 -15.90 2.74
C MET A 296 21.10 -14.77 2.50
N THR A 297 21.31 -14.37 1.24
CA THR A 297 22.19 -13.25 0.86
C THR A 297 21.68 -11.93 1.48
N ARG A 298 20.38 -11.66 1.35
CA ARG A 298 19.77 -10.45 1.94
C ARG A 298 19.89 -10.40 3.45
N LEU A 299 19.74 -11.53 4.12
CA LEU A 299 19.74 -11.60 5.59
C LEU A 299 21.15 -11.67 6.20
N ASP A 300 22.12 -12.23 5.48
CA ASP A 300 23.54 -12.19 5.85
C ASP A 300 24.07 -10.75 5.88
N LYS A 301 23.63 -9.91 4.94
CA LYS A 301 23.93 -8.46 4.94
C LYS A 301 23.54 -7.77 6.25
N TYR A 302 22.55 -8.31 6.98
CA TYR A 302 22.10 -7.80 8.28
C TYR A 302 22.57 -8.66 9.47
N GLY A 303 23.43 -9.65 9.24
CA GLY A 303 23.98 -10.52 10.27
C GLY A 303 22.97 -11.46 10.93
N LEU A 304 21.87 -11.81 10.24
CA LEU A 304 20.83 -12.71 10.76
C LEU A 304 21.07 -14.18 10.43
N VAL A 305 21.81 -14.44 9.36
CA VAL A 305 22.34 -15.74 8.93
C VAL A 305 23.79 -15.52 8.48
N ASP A 306 24.53 -16.60 8.22
CA ASP A 306 25.88 -16.54 7.66
C ASP A 306 25.88 -17.26 6.29
N PHE A 307 25.99 -16.50 5.21
CA PHE A 307 25.92 -17.04 3.85
C PHE A 307 27.11 -17.97 3.53
N GLU A 308 28.25 -17.82 4.20
CA GLU A 308 29.40 -18.71 4.02
C GLU A 308 29.13 -20.15 4.48
N ARG A 309 28.05 -20.36 5.23
CA ARG A 309 27.66 -21.64 5.84
C ARG A 309 26.61 -22.41 5.05
N VAL A 310 26.31 -21.99 3.82
CA VAL A 310 25.30 -22.62 2.96
C VAL A 310 25.94 -23.63 2.01
N MET A 311 25.34 -24.82 1.93
CA MET A 311 25.70 -25.88 0.98
C MET A 311 24.49 -26.28 0.16
N VAL A 312 24.68 -26.43 -1.14
CA VAL A 312 23.65 -26.93 -2.06
C VAL A 312 24.03 -28.33 -2.53
N MET A 313 23.20 -29.29 -2.16
CA MET A 313 23.34 -30.71 -2.48
C MET A 313 22.12 -31.18 -3.25
N ARG A 314 22.34 -31.79 -4.42
CA ARG A 314 21.26 -32.37 -5.23
C ARG A 314 21.50 -33.84 -5.51
N THR A 315 20.43 -34.62 -5.60
CA THR A 315 20.50 -36.05 -5.95
C THR A 315 19.70 -36.32 -7.21
N ILE A 316 20.27 -37.11 -8.13
CA ILE A 316 19.73 -37.20 -9.49
C ILE A 316 18.57 -38.19 -9.58
N SER A 317 17.33 -37.70 -9.72
CA SER A 317 16.13 -38.53 -9.87
C SER A 317 15.86 -38.98 -11.30
N ASP A 318 16.30 -38.19 -12.27
CA ASP A 318 16.05 -38.37 -13.69
C ASP A 318 17.12 -37.62 -14.51
N PHE A 319 17.11 -37.75 -15.85
CA PHE A 319 18.05 -37.03 -16.72
C PHE A 319 17.40 -35.80 -17.34
N SER A 320 18.20 -34.77 -17.57
CA SER A 320 17.73 -33.52 -18.18
C SER A 320 17.43 -33.67 -19.68
N ARG A 321 17.97 -34.69 -20.34
CA ARG A 321 17.79 -34.97 -21.79
C ARG A 321 17.56 -36.46 -22.09
N PRO A 322 16.83 -36.80 -23.17
CA PRO A 322 16.53 -38.19 -23.53
C PRO A 322 17.78 -38.95 -24.01
N PRO A 323 17.79 -40.29 -23.89
CA PRO A 323 18.81 -41.11 -24.56
C PRO A 323 18.63 -41.05 -26.08
N PRO A 324 19.69 -41.31 -26.89
CA PRO A 324 19.62 -41.25 -28.36
C PRO A 324 18.55 -42.16 -28.99
N SER A 325 18.14 -43.22 -28.29
CA SER A 325 17.14 -44.18 -28.75
C SER A 325 15.69 -43.73 -28.54
N MET A 326 15.45 -42.57 -27.92
CA MET A 326 14.12 -42.13 -27.49
C MET A 326 13.87 -40.67 -27.90
N THR A 327 12.63 -40.37 -28.28
CA THR A 327 12.24 -38.97 -28.56
C THR A 327 12.06 -38.19 -27.26
N THR A 328 12.21 -36.85 -27.28
CA THR A 328 11.96 -36.01 -26.11
C THR A 328 10.54 -36.19 -25.56
N TYR A 329 9.54 -36.34 -26.44
CA TYR A 329 8.15 -36.57 -26.05
C TYR A 329 7.96 -37.91 -25.32
N GLU A 330 8.50 -38.99 -25.89
CA GLU A 330 8.43 -40.32 -25.28
C GLU A 330 9.18 -40.37 -23.94
N TYR A 331 10.33 -39.71 -23.86
CA TYR A 331 11.09 -39.59 -22.62
C TYR A 331 10.30 -38.86 -21.54
N PHE A 332 9.63 -37.75 -21.89
CA PHE A 332 8.92 -36.97 -20.90
C PHE A 332 7.68 -37.69 -20.34
N PHE A 333 6.83 -38.25 -21.22
CA PHE A 333 5.54 -38.81 -20.80
C PHE A 333 5.58 -40.31 -20.47
N ASN A 334 6.52 -41.07 -21.05
CA ASN A 334 6.50 -42.54 -21.00
C ASN A 334 7.78 -43.15 -20.41
N ARG A 335 8.71 -42.36 -19.83
CA ARG A 335 9.93 -42.92 -19.21
C ARG A 335 9.62 -43.78 -17.99
N THR A 336 10.42 -44.84 -17.82
CA THR A 336 10.41 -45.73 -16.67
C THR A 336 11.84 -45.95 -16.18
N ASP A 337 12.49 -44.85 -15.80
CA ASP A 337 13.87 -44.82 -15.34
C ASP A 337 14.04 -45.23 -13.87
N GLY A 338 12.99 -45.03 -13.06
CA GLY A 338 12.91 -45.45 -11.65
C GLY A 338 13.95 -44.78 -10.74
N GLY A 339 14.49 -43.63 -11.15
CA GLY A 339 15.63 -42.99 -10.47
C GLY A 339 15.28 -42.30 -9.14
N ILE A 340 14.01 -41.96 -8.94
CA ILE A 340 13.52 -41.25 -7.75
C ILE A 340 13.92 -41.95 -6.44
N GLN A 341 13.65 -43.24 -6.27
CA GLN A 341 13.92 -43.91 -4.99
C GLN A 341 15.43 -43.93 -4.65
N ALA A 342 16.28 -44.23 -5.62
CA ALA A 342 17.73 -44.23 -5.41
C ALA A 342 18.25 -42.83 -5.04
N SER A 343 17.67 -41.80 -5.66
CA SER A 343 17.95 -40.40 -5.37
C SER A 343 17.57 -40.03 -3.93
N LEU A 344 16.34 -40.37 -3.51
CA LEU A 344 15.84 -40.10 -2.15
C LEU A 344 16.67 -40.79 -1.06
N ASP A 345 17.07 -42.04 -1.27
CA ASP A 345 17.93 -42.76 -0.34
C ASP A 345 19.31 -42.07 -0.23
N ASN A 346 19.82 -41.59 -1.37
CA ASN A 346 21.13 -40.95 -1.44
C ASN A 346 21.18 -39.56 -0.82
N LEU A 347 20.05 -38.85 -0.69
CA LEU A 347 19.97 -37.60 0.09
C LEU A 347 20.50 -37.85 1.50
N VAL A 348 19.94 -38.86 2.16
CA VAL A 348 20.28 -39.23 3.53
C VAL A 348 21.67 -39.84 3.61
N ILE A 349 22.01 -40.77 2.72
CA ILE A 349 23.31 -41.48 2.73
C ILE A 349 24.47 -40.48 2.58
N ALA A 350 24.35 -39.49 1.69
CA ALA A 350 25.41 -38.52 1.42
C ALA A 350 25.43 -37.35 2.41
N GLY A 351 24.27 -36.86 2.87
CA GLY A 351 24.23 -35.72 3.78
C GLY A 351 24.41 -36.08 5.27
N THR A 352 24.09 -37.31 5.69
CA THR A 352 24.30 -37.73 7.10
C THR A 352 25.77 -37.62 7.56
N PRO A 353 26.78 -38.04 6.78
CA PRO A 353 28.19 -37.81 7.11
C PRO A 353 28.54 -36.33 7.32
N ILE A 354 27.92 -35.43 6.55
CA ILE A 354 28.16 -33.97 6.64
C ILE A 354 27.61 -33.42 7.95
N LEU A 355 26.35 -33.74 8.27
CA LEU A 355 25.71 -33.30 9.51
C LEU A 355 26.44 -33.83 10.75
N LYS A 356 26.88 -35.10 10.71
CA LYS A 356 27.70 -35.68 11.78
C LYS A 356 29.04 -34.98 11.94
N ASP A 357 29.69 -34.58 10.85
CA ASP A 357 30.96 -33.83 10.92
C ASP A 357 30.76 -32.46 11.56
N ILE A 358 29.69 -31.74 11.21
CA ILE A 358 29.33 -30.45 11.79
C ILE A 358 29.13 -30.56 13.31
N LEU A 359 28.39 -31.58 13.75
CA LEU A 359 28.11 -31.79 15.18
C LEU A 359 29.36 -32.22 15.96
N ASN A 360 30.09 -33.21 15.47
CA ASN A 360 31.23 -33.79 16.17
C ASN A 360 32.42 -32.82 16.27
N ASN A 361 32.59 -31.94 15.28
CA ASN A 361 33.69 -31.00 15.22
C ASN A 361 33.24 -29.54 15.46
N TRP A 362 32.09 -29.33 16.12
CA TRP A 362 31.48 -28.00 16.30
C TRP A 362 32.45 -26.98 16.89
N ASP A 363 32.92 -27.20 18.11
CA ASP A 363 33.73 -26.22 18.87
C ASP A 363 35.13 -25.99 18.26
N THR A 364 35.62 -26.97 17.49
CA THR A 364 36.99 -26.95 16.94
C THR A 364 37.05 -26.42 15.51
N VAL A 365 36.01 -26.62 14.70
CA VAL A 365 36.03 -26.36 13.26
C VAL A 365 34.93 -25.40 12.83
N TYR A 366 33.70 -25.56 13.32
CA TYR A 366 32.52 -24.94 12.73
C TYR A 366 32.04 -23.69 13.50
N GLU A 367 32.17 -23.65 14.83
CA GLU A 367 31.67 -22.52 15.61
C GLU A 367 32.36 -21.19 15.25
N LYS A 368 33.69 -21.22 15.13
CA LYS A 368 34.53 -20.04 14.85
C LYS A 368 34.60 -19.67 13.36
N GLY A 369 34.09 -20.51 12.45
CA GLY A 369 34.07 -20.26 11.00
C GLY A 369 35.42 -20.21 10.27
N HIS A 370 36.55 -20.04 10.96
CA HIS A 370 37.83 -19.72 10.30
C HIS A 370 38.48 -20.82 9.45
N LYS A 371 38.22 -22.11 9.72
CA LYS A 371 38.95 -23.21 9.04
C LYS A 371 38.53 -23.42 7.59
N TYR A 372 37.24 -23.19 7.30
CA TYR A 372 36.67 -23.29 5.95
C TYR A 372 36.15 -21.94 5.46
N ALA A 373 36.70 -20.84 5.99
CA ALA A 373 36.48 -19.52 5.44
C ALA A 373 36.72 -19.55 3.93
N ALA A 374 35.84 -18.88 3.18
CA ALA A 374 35.92 -18.93 1.74
C ALA A 374 37.19 -18.29 1.21
N LYS A 375 37.65 -18.79 0.07
CA LYS A 375 38.72 -18.16 -0.73
C LYS A 375 38.19 -17.59 -2.03
N ASN A 376 37.01 -18.05 -2.43
CA ASN A 376 36.27 -17.62 -3.60
C ASN A 376 35.27 -16.51 -3.23
N TYR A 377 34.70 -15.85 -4.23
CA TYR A 377 33.60 -14.91 -4.01
C TYR A 377 32.36 -15.66 -3.53
N GLN A 378 31.50 -14.97 -2.76
CA GLN A 378 30.26 -15.53 -2.23
C GLN A 378 29.15 -14.50 -2.32
N GLY A 379 27.99 -14.92 -2.80
CA GLY A 379 26.82 -14.08 -2.95
C GLY A 379 26.40 -13.93 -4.41
N ASP A 380 25.66 -12.86 -4.67
CA ASP A 380 24.97 -12.59 -5.93
C ASP A 380 25.86 -11.95 -7.01
N ILE A 381 25.33 -11.78 -8.22
CA ILE A 381 26.00 -11.07 -9.32
C ILE A 381 26.29 -9.59 -9.02
N TYR A 382 25.63 -8.99 -8.01
CA TYR A 382 25.84 -7.60 -7.62
C TYR A 382 27.00 -7.38 -6.65
N GLY A 383 27.52 -8.39 -5.96
CA GLY A 383 28.50 -8.11 -4.90
C GLY A 383 27.85 -7.64 -3.60
N THR A 384 26.61 -8.05 -3.31
CA THR A 384 25.80 -7.55 -2.18
C THR A 384 26.47 -7.76 -0.82
N LEU A 385 27.21 -8.87 -0.66
CA LEU A 385 27.95 -9.21 0.56
C LEU A 385 29.37 -8.63 0.61
N GLY A 386 29.76 -7.86 -0.41
CA GLY A 386 31.13 -7.36 -0.59
C GLY A 386 32.03 -8.36 -1.32
N GLY A 387 33.24 -7.90 -1.70
CA GLY A 387 34.10 -8.62 -2.65
C GLY A 387 33.77 -8.26 -4.10
N THR A 388 34.52 -8.82 -5.04
CA THR A 388 34.34 -8.62 -6.48
C THR A 388 34.00 -9.98 -7.11
N PRO A 389 32.79 -10.17 -7.67
CA PRO A 389 32.45 -11.41 -8.35
C PRO A 389 33.39 -11.62 -9.55
N ASP A 390 33.79 -12.87 -9.79
CA ASP A 390 34.58 -13.27 -10.96
C ASP A 390 33.73 -13.55 -12.22
N PHE A 391 32.43 -13.27 -12.09
CA PHE A 391 31.39 -13.32 -13.10
C PHE A 391 30.59 -12.01 -13.12
N GLY A 392 29.82 -11.75 -14.19
CA GLY A 392 29.20 -10.44 -14.40
C GLY A 392 30.02 -9.50 -15.29
N LYS A 393 29.36 -8.51 -15.92
CA LYS A 393 30.03 -7.37 -16.58
C LYS A 393 30.52 -6.41 -15.49
N SER A 394 31.71 -5.84 -15.67
CA SER A 394 32.22 -4.76 -14.80
C SER A 394 31.34 -3.51 -14.80
N SER A 395 30.50 -3.37 -15.82
CA SER A 395 29.50 -2.30 -16.01
C SER A 395 28.15 -2.61 -15.41
N PHE A 396 27.94 -3.80 -14.82
CA PHE A 396 27.01 -3.85 -13.70
C PHE A 396 27.75 -3.16 -12.55
N GLU A 397 27.97 -1.83 -12.70
CA GLU A 397 28.03 -0.95 -11.55
C GLU A 397 26.91 -1.47 -10.70
N VAL A 398 27.33 -1.96 -9.51
CA VAL A 398 26.41 -2.56 -8.57
C VAL A 398 25.14 -1.74 -8.65
N ALA A 399 24.00 -2.38 -8.56
CA ALA A 399 22.87 -1.69 -7.99
C ALA A 399 23.16 -1.12 -6.56
N ARG A 400 24.41 -0.79 -6.17
CA ARG A 400 24.83 0.52 -5.64
C ARG A 400 24.53 1.52 -6.76
N GLU A 401 23.29 1.64 -7.18
CA GLU A 401 22.30 2.17 -6.28
C GLU A 401 20.89 2.04 -6.90
N SER A 402 20.34 0.83 -7.08
CA SER A 402 18.90 0.66 -7.37
C SER A 402 18.07 0.26 -6.14
N ILE A 403 18.73 0.07 -4.98
CA ILE A 403 18.09 0.12 -3.65
C ILE A 403 18.72 1.22 -2.75
N ALA A 404 19.71 1.97 -3.26
CA ALA A 404 20.29 3.12 -2.55
C ALA A 404 20.37 4.45 -3.36
N TYR A 405 20.11 4.47 -4.68
CA TYR A 405 19.66 5.67 -5.44
C TYR A 405 18.21 5.48 -5.86
N ASP A 406 17.44 4.92 -4.93
CA ASP A 406 16.17 5.52 -4.59
C ASP A 406 16.30 6.38 -3.31
N ALA A 407 17.52 6.85 -2.97
CA ALA A 407 17.78 7.80 -1.88
C ALA A 407 18.38 9.15 -2.34
N ALA A 408 18.54 9.39 -3.65
CA ALA A 408 18.61 10.74 -4.21
C ALA A 408 17.60 10.80 -5.36
N GLY A 409 16.63 11.70 -5.29
CA GLY A 409 15.48 11.76 -6.19
C GLY A 409 15.89 11.74 -7.67
N LYS A 410 15.58 10.64 -8.37
CA LYS A 410 15.20 10.74 -9.78
C LYS A 410 13.70 10.94 -9.80
N GLY A 411 13.30 12.21 -9.96
CA GLY A 411 11.97 12.58 -10.39
C GLY A 411 11.58 11.74 -11.59
N SER A 412 10.71 10.78 -11.38
CA SER A 412 10.07 10.06 -12.46
C SER A 412 8.63 10.04 -12.02
N LEU A 413 7.78 10.77 -12.74
CA LEU A 413 6.31 10.70 -12.71
C LEU A 413 5.90 9.57 -13.70
N TYR A 414 4.84 8.76 -13.47
CA TYR A 414 4.37 7.66 -14.35
C TYR A 414 3.03 8.16 -14.87
N ILE A 415 2.64 7.68 -16.04
CA ILE A 415 1.93 8.42 -17.07
C ILE A 415 0.51 7.88 -17.17
N PRO A 416 -0.47 8.65 -17.66
CA PRO A 416 -1.75 8.08 -18.09
C PRO A 416 -1.68 6.95 -19.14
N SER A 417 -0.55 6.73 -19.86
CA SER A 417 -0.40 5.59 -20.78
C SER A 417 -0.36 4.24 -20.06
N ASP A 418 0.01 4.22 -18.77
CA ASP A 418 -0.05 3.04 -17.89
C ASP A 418 -1.48 2.63 -17.52
N PHE A 419 -2.48 3.46 -17.85
CA PHE A 419 -3.90 3.22 -17.59
C PHE A 419 -4.71 2.83 -18.83
N PHE A 420 -4.14 2.94 -20.04
CA PHE A 420 -4.82 2.62 -21.30
C PHE A 420 -4.04 1.54 -22.07
N GLY A 421 -4.32 0.27 -21.78
CA GLY A 421 -3.88 -0.83 -22.62
C GLY A 421 -4.38 -0.65 -24.05
N ALA A 422 -3.48 -0.47 -25.01
CA ALA A 422 -3.79 -0.70 -26.41
C ALA A 422 -4.08 -2.20 -26.60
N PRO A 423 -5.19 -2.59 -27.26
CA PRO A 423 -5.28 -3.94 -27.78
C PRO A 423 -4.25 -4.07 -28.91
N SER A 424 -3.36 -5.04 -28.80
CA SER A 424 -2.52 -5.53 -29.89
C SER A 424 -3.39 -5.81 -31.12
N ARG A 425 -3.22 -5.02 -32.18
CA ARG A 425 -3.74 -5.39 -33.50
C ARG A 425 -2.66 -6.20 -34.21
N GLN A 426 -2.97 -7.47 -34.40
CA GLN A 426 -2.41 -8.34 -35.43
C GLN A 426 -2.29 -7.56 -36.74
N HIS A 427 -1.07 -7.45 -37.27
CA HIS A 427 -0.86 -7.16 -38.67
C HIS A 427 -0.77 -8.49 -39.39
N ASP A 428 -1.92 -8.97 -39.86
CA ASP A 428 -1.96 -9.92 -40.98
C ASP A 428 -2.11 -9.15 -42.29
N ASN A 429 -1.34 -9.64 -43.26
CA ASN A 429 -1.18 -9.19 -44.63
C ASN A 429 -2.50 -9.15 -45.42
N ASP A 430 -2.61 -8.25 -46.40
CA ASP A 430 -2.51 -8.67 -47.80
C ASP A 430 -2.44 -7.50 -48.82
N ASN A 431 -1.37 -7.57 -49.64
CA ASN A 431 -1.30 -7.38 -51.08
C ASN A 431 -1.91 -6.14 -51.78
N THR A 432 -1.06 -5.38 -52.48
CA THR A 432 -0.97 -5.52 -53.96
C THR A 432 0.24 -4.81 -54.55
N GLU A 433 0.84 -5.50 -55.53
CA GLU A 433 1.96 -5.13 -56.40
C GLU A 433 1.70 -3.84 -57.22
N VAL A 434 2.76 -3.15 -57.66
CA VAL A 434 3.24 -3.16 -59.06
C VAL A 434 4.42 -2.17 -59.22
N ASN A 435 5.33 -2.65 -60.06
CA ASN A 435 6.66 -2.21 -60.47
C ASN A 435 6.67 -0.92 -61.33
N GLU A 436 7.81 -0.19 -61.35
CA GLU A 436 8.58 0.25 -62.54
C GLU A 436 9.32 1.60 -62.38
N ASN A 437 10.66 1.50 -62.47
CA ASN A 437 11.57 2.31 -63.29
C ASN A 437 11.38 3.85 -63.38
N SER A 438 12.33 4.62 -62.83
CA SER A 438 13.30 5.47 -63.58
C SER A 438 13.89 6.60 -62.71
N PRO A 439 15.18 6.96 -62.90
CA PRO A 439 15.92 7.93 -62.08
C PRO A 439 15.95 9.35 -62.70
N LEU A 440 16.31 10.39 -61.92
CA LEU A 440 17.28 11.46 -62.25
C LEU A 440 17.22 12.70 -61.32
N LEU A 441 18.40 13.30 -61.15
CA LEU A 441 18.78 14.48 -60.34
C LEU A 441 18.02 15.79 -60.63
N GLY A 442 18.03 16.70 -59.64
CA GLY A 442 18.06 18.16 -59.87
C GLY A 442 17.53 19.05 -58.73
N THR A 443 18.41 19.78 -58.05
CA THR A 443 18.14 20.97 -57.17
C THR A 443 18.06 22.27 -58.02
N PRO A 444 17.73 23.49 -57.51
CA PRO A 444 16.93 23.98 -56.35
C PRO A 444 15.92 25.13 -56.71
N GLU A 445 15.24 25.71 -55.69
CA GLU A 445 14.40 26.95 -55.68
C GLU A 445 13.01 26.86 -56.36
N THR A 446 11.85 27.31 -55.85
CA THR A 446 11.45 28.37 -54.89
C THR A 446 10.06 28.03 -54.29
N GLN A 447 9.70 28.71 -53.19
CA GLN A 447 8.48 28.59 -52.38
C GLN A 447 7.13 28.56 -53.15
N SER A 448 6.22 27.66 -52.74
CA SER A 448 4.84 28.02 -52.37
C SER A 448 4.13 26.87 -51.65
N THR A 449 3.55 27.21 -50.51
CA THR A 449 2.62 26.45 -49.66
C THR A 449 1.48 25.76 -50.42
N ILE A 450 1.33 24.43 -50.28
CA ILE A 450 0.05 23.73 -50.38
C ILE A 450 0.02 22.60 -49.33
N ASP A 451 -0.92 22.74 -48.39
CA ASP A 451 -1.36 21.76 -47.41
C ASP A 451 -1.74 20.42 -48.06
N TYR A 452 -1.12 19.32 -47.61
CA TYR A 452 -1.69 17.99 -47.77
C TYR A 452 -2.41 17.60 -46.47
N PRO A 453 -3.67 17.17 -46.53
CA PRO A 453 -4.47 16.94 -45.32
C PRO A 453 -3.89 15.75 -44.56
N ARG A 454 -3.37 16.01 -43.34
CA ARG A 454 -3.13 14.94 -42.36
C ARG A 454 -4.44 14.20 -42.17
N TYR A 455 -4.45 12.92 -42.54
CA TYR A 455 -5.52 11.99 -42.23
C TYR A 455 -5.84 12.09 -40.74
N LEU A 456 -7.00 12.67 -40.43
CA LEU A 456 -7.58 12.68 -39.10
C LEU A 456 -7.75 11.23 -38.63
N LYS A 457 -6.85 10.77 -37.75
CA LYS A 457 -7.12 9.59 -36.93
C LYS A 457 -8.45 9.81 -36.20
N PRO A 458 -9.33 8.80 -36.11
CA PRO A 458 -10.58 8.96 -35.38
C PRO A 458 -10.25 9.30 -33.92
N ARG A 459 -10.69 10.48 -33.49
CA ARG A 459 -10.53 11.00 -32.13
C ARG A 459 -11.22 10.02 -31.16
N ARG A 460 -10.46 9.12 -30.52
CA ARG A 460 -10.97 8.35 -29.37
C ARG A 460 -11.46 9.38 -28.36
N LYS A 461 -12.73 9.29 -27.96
CA LYS A 461 -13.28 10.16 -26.91
C LYS A 461 -12.62 9.76 -25.59
N SER A 462 -11.48 10.36 -25.28
CA SER A 462 -10.97 10.48 -23.91
C SER A 462 -12.12 10.91 -23.00
N SER A 463 -12.23 10.31 -21.81
CA SER A 463 -13.15 10.81 -20.78
C SER A 463 -12.82 12.27 -20.46
N SER A 464 -13.78 13.06 -19.97
CA SER A 464 -13.53 14.48 -19.66
C SER A 464 -12.44 14.63 -18.58
N ALA A 465 -12.35 13.68 -17.64
CA ALA A 465 -11.35 13.65 -16.59
C ALA A 465 -9.92 13.46 -17.13
N ALA A 466 -9.73 12.58 -18.12
CA ALA A 466 -8.42 12.37 -18.73
C ALA A 466 -7.93 13.58 -19.54
N ARG A 467 -8.83 14.36 -20.13
CA ARG A 467 -8.49 15.65 -20.78
C ARG A 467 -8.12 16.73 -19.76
N GLU A 468 -8.78 16.72 -18.61
CA GLU A 468 -8.57 17.71 -17.55
C GLU A 468 -7.21 17.51 -16.85
N LEU A 469 -6.78 16.26 -16.66
CA LEU A 469 -5.43 15.94 -16.18
C LEU A 469 -4.34 16.33 -17.21
N LEU A 470 -4.55 15.99 -18.48
CA LEU A 470 -3.68 16.38 -19.61
C LEU A 470 -3.48 17.90 -19.73
N GLU A 471 -4.55 18.66 -19.51
CA GLU A 471 -4.49 20.12 -19.58
C GLU A 471 -3.67 20.71 -18.43
N GLN A 472 -3.70 20.09 -17.24
CA GLN A 472 -2.83 20.49 -16.12
C GLN A 472 -1.35 20.20 -16.40
N GLU A 473 -1.03 19.06 -17.03
CA GLU A 473 0.33 18.71 -17.45
C GLU A 473 0.86 19.70 -18.49
N ARG A 474 0.04 20.05 -19.49
CA ARG A 474 0.35 21.08 -20.49
C ARG A 474 0.63 22.44 -19.86
N GLU A 475 -0.19 22.87 -18.90
CA GLU A 475 -0.02 24.17 -18.22
C GLU A 475 1.31 24.22 -17.43
N LEU A 476 1.70 23.11 -16.77
CA LEU A 476 2.97 23.02 -16.05
C LEU A 476 4.19 23.02 -16.99
N LEU A 477 4.09 22.42 -18.17
CA LEU A 477 5.13 22.50 -19.21
C LEU A 477 5.35 23.94 -19.70
N GLN A 478 4.25 24.63 -20.02
CA GLN A 478 4.29 26.00 -20.50
C GLN A 478 4.87 26.96 -19.46
N ASP A 479 4.57 26.74 -18.17
CA ASP A 479 5.09 27.53 -17.04
C ASP A 479 6.61 27.44 -16.89
N ASN A 480 7.18 26.29 -17.22
CA ASN A 480 8.61 26.04 -17.16
C ASN A 480 9.33 26.36 -18.49
N ASN A 481 8.72 27.17 -19.36
CA ASN A 481 9.23 27.58 -20.68
C ASN A 481 9.52 26.40 -21.65
N ILE A 482 8.79 25.29 -21.53
CA ILE A 482 8.90 24.16 -22.44
C ILE A 482 7.81 24.30 -23.50
N SER A 483 8.21 24.43 -24.78
CA SER A 483 7.28 24.66 -25.87
C SER A 483 6.37 23.45 -26.11
N VAL A 484 5.07 23.64 -25.93
CA VAL A 484 4.04 22.65 -26.30
C VAL A 484 3.32 23.16 -27.54
N ASP A 485 3.50 22.50 -28.69
CA ASP A 485 2.79 22.85 -29.91
C ASP A 485 1.30 22.46 -29.79
N ASP A 486 0.41 23.33 -30.25
CA ASP A 486 -1.05 23.09 -30.19
C ASP A 486 -1.49 21.86 -31.00
N TRP A 487 -0.62 21.35 -31.88
CA TRP A 487 -0.85 20.19 -32.75
C TRP A 487 -0.32 18.87 -32.17
N ASN A 488 0.26 18.88 -30.97
CA ASN A 488 0.71 17.67 -30.30
C ASN A 488 -0.47 16.78 -29.92
N SER A 489 -0.33 15.48 -30.17
CA SER A 489 -1.26 14.45 -29.72
C SER A 489 -1.27 14.36 -28.18
N ASP A 490 -2.38 13.87 -27.60
CA ASP A 490 -2.53 13.67 -26.15
C ASP A 490 -1.35 12.87 -25.55
N ASP A 491 -0.75 11.96 -26.33
CA ASP A 491 0.40 11.15 -25.91
C ASP A 491 1.72 11.96 -25.96
N GLU A 492 1.91 12.83 -26.96
CA GLU A 492 3.12 13.68 -27.07
C GLU A 492 3.23 14.73 -25.94
N ILE A 493 2.10 15.23 -25.42
CA ILE A 493 2.08 16.18 -24.28
C ILE A 493 2.52 15.46 -22.99
N ARG A 494 2.09 14.21 -22.81
CA ARG A 494 2.45 13.37 -21.66
C ARG A 494 3.93 13.03 -21.69
N ASP A 495 4.42 12.52 -22.82
CA ASP A 495 5.83 12.17 -23.01
C ASP A 495 6.75 13.39 -22.80
N GLN A 496 6.33 14.59 -23.24
CA GLN A 496 7.07 15.83 -22.99
C GLN A 496 7.08 16.21 -21.50
N PHE A 497 5.95 16.09 -20.80
CA PHE A 497 5.83 16.37 -19.36
C PHE A 497 6.73 15.43 -18.54
N GLU A 498 6.76 14.16 -18.90
CA GLU A 498 7.65 13.18 -18.25
C GLU A 498 9.12 13.44 -18.54
N SER A 499 9.47 13.76 -19.79
CA SER A 499 10.85 14.10 -20.14
C SER A 499 11.33 15.31 -19.33
N ALA A 500 10.45 16.29 -19.12
CA ALA A 500 10.72 17.47 -18.31
C ALA A 500 10.89 17.14 -16.82
N LEU A 501 10.05 16.25 -16.28
CA LEU A 501 10.17 15.75 -14.90
C LEU A 501 11.46 14.94 -14.67
N GLN A 502 11.81 14.04 -15.60
CA GLN A 502 13.04 13.24 -15.52
C GLN A 502 14.31 14.08 -15.58
N LYS A 503 14.27 15.16 -16.38
CA LYS A 503 15.39 16.10 -16.51
C LYS A 503 15.45 17.14 -15.39
N HIS A 504 14.59 17.06 -14.37
CA HIS A 504 14.44 18.09 -13.32
C HIS A 504 14.21 19.50 -13.89
N GLN A 505 13.52 19.60 -15.02
CA GLN A 505 13.20 20.89 -15.66
C GLN A 505 11.96 21.54 -15.03
N ILE A 506 11.21 20.80 -14.20
CA ILE A 506 10.04 21.27 -13.45
C ILE A 506 10.39 21.24 -11.95
N GLU A 507 11.10 22.26 -11.46
CA GLU A 507 11.44 22.37 -10.04
C GLU A 507 10.40 23.18 -9.24
N VAL A 508 9.68 24.09 -9.90
CA VAL A 508 8.79 25.05 -9.22
C VAL A 508 7.53 25.27 -10.06
N SER A 509 6.35 25.15 -9.43
CA SER A 509 5.11 25.64 -10.02
C SER A 509 4.88 27.12 -9.70
N SER A 510 4.47 27.90 -10.70
CA SER A 510 4.11 29.31 -10.49
C SER A 510 2.87 29.43 -9.60
N ALA A 511 2.89 30.44 -8.72
CA ALA A 511 1.77 30.72 -7.82
C ALA A 511 0.43 30.96 -8.55
N ALA A 512 0.47 31.50 -9.77
CA ALA A 512 -0.73 31.74 -10.59
C ALA A 512 -1.39 30.43 -11.07
N ILE A 513 -0.59 29.43 -11.43
CA ILE A 513 -1.09 28.12 -11.86
C ILE A 513 -1.66 27.37 -10.66
N GLU A 514 -0.93 27.33 -9.54
CA GLU A 514 -1.42 26.68 -8.33
C GLU A 514 -2.73 27.32 -7.84
N LEU A 515 -2.85 28.65 -7.91
CA LEU A 515 -4.09 29.34 -7.58
C LEU A 515 -5.24 28.92 -8.51
N LYS A 516 -5.00 28.88 -9.83
CA LYS A 516 -5.99 28.45 -10.82
C LYS A 516 -6.42 27.00 -10.58
N THR A 517 -5.47 26.09 -10.31
CA THR A 517 -5.76 24.68 -10.02
C THR A 517 -6.55 24.52 -8.73
N ILE A 518 -6.20 25.22 -7.65
CA ILE A 518 -6.94 25.18 -6.38
C ILE A 518 -8.36 25.71 -6.57
N ILE A 519 -8.56 26.79 -7.34
CA ILE A 519 -9.91 27.32 -7.64
C ILE A 519 -10.74 26.27 -8.43
N ARG A 520 -10.17 25.70 -9.49
CA ARG A 520 -10.86 24.72 -10.36
C ARG A 520 -11.26 23.45 -9.61
N THR A 521 -10.42 22.99 -8.67
CA THR A 521 -10.65 21.76 -7.89
C THR A 521 -11.51 21.96 -6.65
N SER A 522 -11.43 23.14 -6.01
CA SER A 522 -12.25 23.47 -4.85
C SER A 522 -13.70 23.79 -5.23
N ALA A 523 -13.98 24.39 -6.39
CA ALA A 523 -15.35 24.78 -6.77
C ALA A 523 -16.38 23.61 -6.79
N PRO A 524 -16.10 22.43 -7.40
CA PRO A 524 -16.99 21.27 -7.29
C PRO A 524 -17.12 20.75 -5.85
N SER A 525 -16.04 20.82 -5.08
CA SER A 525 -16.04 20.39 -3.67
C SER A 525 -16.89 21.30 -2.78
N VAL A 526 -16.88 22.61 -3.03
CA VAL A 526 -17.77 23.57 -2.35
C VAL A 526 -19.23 23.22 -2.61
N ILE A 527 -19.59 22.96 -3.87
CA ILE A 527 -20.96 22.55 -4.24
C ILE A 527 -21.34 21.26 -3.52
N THR A 528 -20.43 20.28 -3.50
CA THR A 528 -20.62 18.99 -2.83
C THR A 528 -20.98 19.18 -1.35
N PHE A 529 -20.16 19.91 -0.58
CA PHE A 529 -20.39 20.10 0.85
C PHE A 529 -21.62 20.98 1.17
N LEU A 530 -21.90 21.99 0.35
CA LEU A 530 -23.13 22.78 0.51
C LEU A 530 -24.38 21.92 0.28
N LEU A 531 -24.38 21.05 -0.72
CA LEU A 531 -25.47 20.13 -0.99
C LEU A 531 -25.60 19.05 0.09
N GLU A 532 -24.49 18.56 0.66
CA GLU A 532 -24.52 17.65 1.81
C GLU A 532 -25.15 18.31 3.05
N CYS A 533 -24.76 19.56 3.35
CA CYS A 533 -25.34 20.35 4.44
C CYS A 533 -26.85 20.59 4.23
N SER A 534 -27.31 20.69 2.98
CA SER A 534 -28.73 20.87 2.67
C SER A 534 -29.60 19.68 3.11
N LEU A 535 -29.06 18.45 3.16
CA LEU A 535 -29.83 17.24 3.48
C LEU A 535 -30.42 17.27 4.89
N SER A 536 -29.61 17.67 5.87
CA SER A 536 -30.02 17.82 7.26
C SER A 536 -30.98 19.01 7.42
N THR A 537 -30.70 20.11 6.71
CA THR A 537 -31.50 21.34 6.74
C THR A 537 -32.94 21.10 6.27
N VAL A 538 -33.12 20.35 5.19
CA VAL A 538 -34.44 19.99 4.65
C VAL A 538 -35.30 19.26 5.69
N SER A 539 -34.70 18.34 6.44
CA SER A 539 -35.42 17.56 7.47
C SER A 539 -35.95 18.44 8.60
N VAL A 540 -35.20 19.48 8.97
CA VAL A 540 -35.63 20.45 9.98
C VAL A 540 -36.82 21.26 9.47
N PHE A 541 -36.78 21.71 8.22
CA PHE A 541 -37.87 22.49 7.62
C PHE A 541 -39.17 21.71 7.44
N THR A 542 -39.11 20.47 6.96
CA THR A 542 -40.31 19.65 6.72
C THR A 542 -40.96 19.22 8.03
N VAL A 543 -40.17 18.78 9.02
CA VAL A 543 -40.65 18.36 10.33
C VAL A 543 -41.12 19.54 11.18
N GLY A 544 -40.55 20.73 10.97
CA GLY A 544 -40.98 21.96 11.64
C GLY A 544 -42.45 22.31 11.44
N HIS A 545 -43.08 21.84 10.35
CA HIS A 545 -44.51 22.04 10.10
C HIS A 545 -45.42 21.07 10.87
N ILE A 546 -44.88 20.01 11.47
CA ILE A 546 -45.65 19.04 12.25
C ILE A 546 -45.95 19.59 13.65
N GLY A 547 -44.92 20.10 14.32
CA GLY A 547 -45.02 20.58 15.69
C GLY A 547 -43.66 20.95 16.30
N ALA A 548 -43.71 21.70 17.40
CA ALA A 548 -42.50 22.17 18.09
C ALA A 548 -41.72 21.03 18.77
N THR A 549 -42.42 20.00 19.27
CA THR A 549 -41.82 18.82 19.91
C THR A 549 -41.04 17.99 18.89
N GLU A 550 -41.62 17.77 17.72
CA GLU A 550 -41.00 17.06 16.61
C GLU A 550 -39.78 17.81 16.05
N LEU A 551 -39.88 19.14 15.94
CA LEU A 551 -38.77 20.00 15.52
C LEU A 551 -37.59 19.95 16.50
N ALA A 552 -37.88 20.00 17.81
CA ALA A 552 -36.85 19.86 18.84
C ALA A 552 -36.21 18.47 18.78
N ALA A 553 -37.01 17.43 18.55
CA ALA A 553 -36.54 16.06 18.46
C ALA A 553 -35.64 15.81 17.24
N VAL A 554 -36.02 16.27 16.04
CA VAL A 554 -35.20 16.10 14.83
C VAL A 554 -33.88 16.86 14.94
N SER A 555 -33.90 18.08 15.50
CA SER A 555 -32.70 18.90 15.67
C SER A 555 -31.72 18.25 16.65
N MET A 556 -32.23 17.69 17.74
CA MET A 556 -31.42 17.00 18.75
C MET A 556 -30.90 15.65 18.27
N GLY A 557 -31.71 14.87 17.56
CA GLY A 557 -31.29 13.64 16.91
C GLY A 557 -30.19 13.90 15.87
N ALA A 558 -30.36 14.93 15.03
CA ALA A 558 -29.36 15.36 14.06
C ALA A 558 -28.07 15.85 14.72
N MET A 559 -28.17 16.64 15.80
CA MET A 559 -27.02 17.11 16.58
C MET A 559 -26.21 15.93 17.15
N LEU A 560 -26.89 14.95 17.77
CA LEU A 560 -26.22 13.78 18.34
C LEU A 560 -25.62 12.88 17.25
N ALA A 561 -26.28 12.78 16.08
CA ALA A 561 -25.75 12.09 14.91
C ALA A 561 -24.54 12.80 14.30
N ASN A 562 -24.55 14.13 14.25
CA ASN A 562 -23.42 14.93 13.77
C ASN A 562 -22.18 14.68 14.64
N ILE A 563 -22.31 14.79 15.96
CA ILE A 563 -21.18 14.64 16.90
C ILE A 563 -20.69 13.19 16.92
N THR A 564 -21.57 12.23 17.19
CA THR A 564 -21.12 10.86 17.45
C THR A 564 -20.94 10.03 16.18
N GLY A 565 -21.45 10.49 15.04
CA GLY A 565 -21.42 9.74 13.78
C GLY A 565 -20.72 10.48 12.65
N TYR A 566 -21.32 11.54 12.11
CA TYR A 566 -20.81 12.16 10.88
C TYR A 566 -19.44 12.81 11.06
N ALA A 567 -19.22 13.52 12.18
CA ALA A 567 -17.91 14.09 12.52
C ALA A 567 -16.84 12.99 12.67
N THR A 568 -17.22 11.84 13.23
CA THR A 568 -16.29 10.73 13.43
C THR A 568 -15.90 10.08 12.10
N ILE A 569 -16.90 9.85 11.23
CA ILE A 569 -16.70 9.33 9.88
C ILE A 569 -15.82 10.29 9.06
N GLN A 570 -16.17 11.57 9.02
CA GLN A 570 -15.40 12.58 8.31
C GLN A 570 -13.99 12.70 8.89
N GLY A 571 -13.86 12.79 10.21
CA GLY A 571 -12.63 12.84 10.99
C GLY A 571 -11.63 11.77 10.60
N ILE A 572 -12.02 10.51 10.70
CA ILE A 572 -11.16 9.38 10.33
C ILE A 572 -10.88 9.37 8.82
N SER A 573 -11.90 9.69 8.00
CA SER A 573 -11.75 9.70 6.54
C SER A 573 -10.69 10.71 6.06
N THR A 574 -10.42 11.77 6.83
CA THR A 574 -9.37 12.74 6.47
C THR A 574 -7.97 12.14 6.38
N ALA A 575 -7.70 10.99 7.00
CA ALA A 575 -6.44 10.28 6.79
C ALA A 575 -6.24 9.87 5.32
N LEU A 576 -7.34 9.65 4.59
CA LEU A 576 -7.31 9.38 3.15
C LEU A 576 -6.92 10.63 2.34
N ASP A 577 -7.11 11.85 2.87
CA ASP A 577 -6.63 13.09 2.22
C ASP A 577 -5.11 13.24 2.24
N THR A 578 -4.43 12.44 3.05
CA THR A 578 -2.96 12.37 3.13
C THR A 578 -2.47 11.16 2.33
N LEU A 579 -2.98 9.98 2.67
CA LEU A 579 -2.40 8.71 2.24
C LEU A 579 -2.69 8.37 0.79
N CYS A 580 -3.94 8.54 0.35
CA CYS A 580 -4.33 8.30 -1.03
C CYS A 580 -3.57 9.23 -1.99
N PRO A 581 -3.52 10.56 -1.78
CA PRO A 581 -2.76 11.44 -2.68
C PRO A 581 -1.24 11.29 -2.53
N GLN A 582 -0.68 11.01 -1.34
CA GLN A 582 0.77 10.69 -1.25
C GLN A 582 1.12 9.42 -2.04
N ALA A 583 0.29 8.37 -1.95
CA ALA A 583 0.47 7.17 -2.77
C ALA A 583 0.22 7.43 -4.26
N PHE A 584 -0.75 8.28 -4.61
CA PHE A 584 -1.04 8.66 -5.99
C PHE A 584 0.12 9.48 -6.59
N GLY A 585 0.67 10.43 -5.85
CA GLY A 585 1.86 11.21 -6.24
C GLY A 585 3.13 10.35 -6.36
N ALA A 586 3.27 9.33 -5.51
CA ALA A 586 4.30 8.29 -5.63
C ALA A 586 3.94 7.21 -6.68
N LYS A 587 2.77 7.34 -7.31
CA LYS A 587 2.16 6.46 -8.33
C LYS A 587 2.00 5.00 -7.94
N LYS A 588 1.87 4.74 -6.65
CA LYS A 588 1.52 3.43 -6.11
C LYS A 588 -0.01 3.31 -6.09
N TYR A 589 -0.61 3.22 -7.28
CA TYR A 589 -2.07 3.27 -7.45
C TYR A 589 -2.82 2.13 -6.77
N THR A 590 -2.19 0.95 -6.69
CA THR A 590 -2.73 -0.19 -5.92
C THR A 590 -2.90 0.19 -4.44
N MET A 591 -1.90 0.85 -3.85
CA MET A 591 -1.97 1.32 -2.47
C MET A 591 -3.06 2.37 -2.25
N VAL A 592 -3.42 3.18 -3.27
CA VAL A 592 -4.56 4.10 -3.18
C VAL A 592 -5.87 3.32 -2.97
N GLY A 593 -6.07 2.24 -3.74
CA GLY A 593 -7.21 1.34 -3.59
C GLY A 593 -7.20 0.57 -2.28
N GLU A 594 -6.02 0.17 -1.80
CA GLU A 594 -5.87 -0.47 -0.50
C GLU A 594 -6.17 0.52 0.65
N TYR A 595 -5.62 1.74 0.64
CA TYR A 595 -5.91 2.77 1.64
C TYR A 595 -7.40 3.09 1.74
N PHE A 596 -8.09 3.20 0.60
CA PHE A 596 -9.55 3.35 0.58
C PHE A 596 -10.26 2.21 1.34
N GLN A 597 -9.89 0.95 1.08
CA GLN A 597 -10.50 -0.21 1.74
C GLN A 597 -10.19 -0.25 3.23
N LYS A 598 -8.93 -0.02 3.58
CA LYS A 598 -8.43 0.00 4.95
C LYS A 598 -9.13 1.09 5.77
N GLY A 599 -9.23 2.30 5.21
CA GLY A 599 -9.94 3.43 5.83
C GLY A 599 -11.43 3.14 6.00
N THR A 600 -12.08 2.58 4.97
CA THR A 600 -13.49 2.20 5.03
C THR A 600 -13.75 1.15 6.12
N ALA A 601 -12.92 0.11 6.18
CA ALA A 601 -13.02 -0.95 7.18
C ALA A 601 -12.78 -0.41 8.60
N LEU A 602 -11.77 0.46 8.78
CA LEU A 602 -11.50 1.11 10.06
C LEU A 602 -12.72 1.92 10.54
N ILE A 603 -13.28 2.78 9.68
CA ILE A 603 -14.43 3.61 10.02
C ILE A 603 -15.63 2.72 10.36
N ALA A 604 -15.86 1.64 9.61
CA ALA A 604 -16.92 0.69 9.90
C ALA A 604 -16.77 0.03 11.29
N VAL A 605 -15.54 -0.37 11.66
CA VAL A 605 -15.26 -0.96 12.99
C VAL A 605 -15.47 0.06 14.11
N VAL A 606 -15.06 1.32 13.92
CA VAL A 606 -15.25 2.39 14.92
C VAL A 606 -16.73 2.78 15.03
N MET A 607 -17.46 2.83 13.92
CA MET A 607 -18.88 3.19 13.89
C MET A 607 -19.80 2.07 14.38
N PHE A 608 -19.38 0.81 14.30
CA PHE A 608 -20.18 -0.34 14.75
C PHE A 608 -20.70 -0.23 16.20
N PRO A 609 -19.87 0.04 17.23
CA PRO A 609 -20.36 0.23 18.60
C PRO A 609 -21.27 1.46 18.74
N ILE A 610 -21.01 2.54 17.99
CA ILE A 610 -21.83 3.76 18.04
C ILE A 610 -23.23 3.49 17.49
N VAL A 611 -23.32 2.78 16.36
CA VAL A 611 -24.59 2.36 15.77
C VAL A 611 -25.38 1.44 16.72
N ILE A 612 -24.71 0.52 17.43
CA ILE A 612 -25.36 -0.30 18.46
C ILE A 612 -25.93 0.58 19.59
N ILE A 613 -25.18 1.58 20.05
CA ILE A 613 -25.65 2.52 21.07
C ILE A 613 -26.88 3.28 20.57
N TRP A 614 -26.86 3.79 19.33
CA TRP A 614 -28.01 4.47 18.74
C TRP A 614 -29.24 3.56 18.64
N LEU A 615 -29.06 2.30 18.25
CA LEU A 615 -30.14 1.34 18.07
C LEU A 615 -30.81 0.93 19.38
N PHE A 616 -30.02 0.58 20.40
CA PHE A 616 -30.53 -0.04 21.62
C PHE A 616 -30.61 0.91 22.82
N PHE A 617 -29.73 1.91 22.89
CA PHE A 617 -29.55 2.78 24.06
C PHE A 617 -29.77 4.27 23.75
N GLY A 618 -30.23 4.63 22.54
CA GLY A 618 -30.42 6.01 22.11
C GLY A 618 -31.39 6.80 23.01
N TYR A 619 -32.45 6.15 23.49
CA TYR A 619 -33.42 6.77 24.40
C TYR A 619 -32.76 7.16 25.73
N ASP A 620 -32.06 6.21 26.37
CA ASP A 620 -31.39 6.45 27.65
C ASP A 620 -30.33 7.55 27.52
N LEU A 621 -29.56 7.55 26.42
CA LEU A 621 -28.55 8.55 26.13
C LEU A 621 -29.16 9.97 26.02
N ILE A 622 -30.28 10.10 25.29
CA ILE A 622 -30.92 11.41 25.10
C ILE A 622 -31.63 11.87 26.38
N CYS A 623 -32.18 10.96 27.17
CA CYS A 623 -32.76 11.28 28.48
C CYS A 623 -31.71 11.80 29.50
N LEU A 624 -30.41 11.57 29.28
CA LEU A 624 -29.36 12.20 30.08
C LEU A 624 -29.16 13.69 29.72
N LEU A 625 -29.50 14.08 28.49
CA LEU A 625 -29.32 15.43 27.97
C LEU A 625 -30.59 16.28 28.13
N VAL A 626 -31.76 15.68 27.89
CA VAL A 626 -33.04 16.40 27.88
C VAL A 626 -34.06 15.77 28.83
N PRO A 627 -34.69 16.58 29.72
CA PRO A 627 -35.69 16.08 30.67
C PRO A 627 -37.00 15.62 30.03
N ASP A 628 -37.34 16.17 28.86
CA ASP A 628 -38.60 15.86 28.17
C ASP A 628 -38.57 14.48 27.51
N LYS A 629 -39.40 13.58 28.02
CA LYS A 629 -39.41 12.16 27.61
C LYS A 629 -39.98 11.96 26.21
N GLU A 630 -40.87 12.83 25.76
CA GLU A 630 -41.51 12.71 24.44
C GLU A 630 -40.54 13.12 23.34
N THR A 631 -39.88 14.28 23.49
CA THR A 631 -38.78 14.72 22.61
C THR A 631 -37.65 13.70 22.58
N ALA A 632 -37.25 13.16 23.74
CA ALA A 632 -36.21 12.15 23.82
C ALA A 632 -36.55 10.85 23.07
N LYS A 633 -37.82 10.41 23.12
CA LYS A 633 -38.29 9.24 22.38
C LYS A 633 -38.23 9.45 20.87
N LEU A 634 -38.69 10.60 20.38
CA LEU A 634 -38.66 10.94 18.96
C LEU A 634 -37.22 11.10 18.46
N ALA A 635 -36.35 11.77 19.22
CA ALA A 635 -34.94 11.92 18.88
C ALA A 635 -34.19 10.56 18.85
N ALA A 636 -34.54 9.62 19.74
CA ALA A 636 -33.99 8.27 19.69
C ALA A 636 -34.47 7.50 18.45
N GLN A 637 -35.75 7.64 18.07
CA GLN A 637 -36.27 7.06 16.83
C GLN A 637 -35.53 7.62 15.61
N TYR A 638 -35.23 8.93 15.59
CA TYR A 638 -34.44 9.54 14.52
C TYR A 638 -33.09 8.82 14.34
N LEU A 639 -32.35 8.60 15.42
CA LEU A 639 -31.05 7.89 15.38
C LEU A 639 -31.18 6.44 14.91
N GLN A 640 -32.21 5.73 15.37
CA GLN A 640 -32.48 4.34 14.97
C GLN A 640 -32.67 4.22 13.45
N TYR A 641 -33.46 5.10 12.85
CA TYR A 641 -33.72 5.05 11.41
C TYR A 641 -32.53 5.55 10.58
N VAL A 642 -31.84 6.61 11.03
CA VAL A 642 -30.64 7.12 10.37
C VAL A 642 -29.50 6.09 10.38
N SER A 643 -29.38 5.27 11.42
CA SER A 643 -28.30 4.27 11.51
C SER A 643 -28.27 3.27 10.35
N VAL A 644 -29.41 3.01 9.70
CA VAL A 644 -29.50 2.13 8.52
C VAL A 644 -28.77 2.74 7.31
N GLY A 645 -28.63 4.07 7.27
CA GLY A 645 -27.91 4.80 6.22
C GLY A 645 -26.42 4.99 6.51
N ILE A 646 -25.95 4.74 7.74
CA ILE A 646 -24.54 4.98 8.13
C ILE A 646 -23.53 4.18 7.30
N PRO A 647 -23.73 2.86 7.03
CA PRO A 647 -22.80 2.12 6.18
C PRO A 647 -22.64 2.72 4.77
N ALA A 648 -23.74 3.22 4.20
CA ALA A 648 -23.72 3.90 2.91
C ALA A 648 -22.96 5.22 2.99
N TYR A 649 -23.22 6.02 4.03
CA TYR A 649 -22.50 7.28 4.24
C TYR A 649 -20.97 7.07 4.36
N ILE A 650 -20.53 6.01 5.06
CA ILE A 650 -19.09 5.66 5.16
C ILE A 650 -18.51 5.38 3.76
N LEU A 651 -19.17 4.54 2.97
CA LEU A 651 -18.72 4.19 1.62
C LEU A 651 -18.68 5.42 0.69
N PHE A 652 -19.67 6.30 0.80
CA PHE A 652 -19.72 7.53 0.03
C PHE A 652 -18.59 8.49 0.39
N GLU A 653 -18.36 8.76 1.68
CA GLU A 653 -17.29 9.65 2.14
C GLU A 653 -15.90 9.13 1.76
N CYS A 654 -15.64 7.84 1.97
CA CYS A 654 -14.37 7.23 1.59
C CYS A 654 -14.19 7.22 0.06
N GLY A 655 -15.27 6.93 -0.70
CA GLY A 655 -15.22 6.85 -2.15
C GLY A 655 -15.01 8.22 -2.80
N LYS A 656 -15.65 9.26 -2.25
CA LYS A 656 -15.44 10.66 -2.65
C LYS A 656 -13.97 11.03 -2.50
N ARG A 657 -13.35 10.75 -1.34
CA ARG A 657 -11.92 11.03 -1.09
C ARG A 657 -10.98 10.22 -1.97
N PHE A 658 -11.32 8.96 -2.25
CA PHE A 658 -10.59 8.14 -3.21
C PHE A 658 -10.53 8.77 -4.61
N LEU A 659 -11.64 9.34 -5.09
CA LEU A 659 -11.68 10.05 -6.38
C LEU A 659 -10.93 11.40 -6.32
N GLN A 660 -11.10 12.15 -5.24
CA GLN A 660 -10.45 13.45 -5.04
C GLN A 660 -8.92 13.37 -4.95
N ALA A 661 -8.39 12.28 -4.36
CA ALA A 661 -6.95 12.01 -4.33
C ALA A 661 -6.33 11.92 -5.75
N GLN A 662 -7.12 11.45 -6.72
CA GLN A 662 -6.72 11.27 -8.12
C GLN A 662 -7.00 12.50 -9.00
N GLY A 663 -7.48 13.61 -8.41
CA GLY A 663 -7.85 14.82 -9.15
C GLY A 663 -9.29 14.82 -9.69
N ILE A 664 -10.11 13.82 -9.37
CA ILE A 664 -11.49 13.69 -9.89
C ILE A 664 -12.49 14.27 -8.88
N TYR A 665 -12.69 15.59 -8.92
CA TYR A 665 -13.58 16.31 -7.99
C TYR A 665 -15.04 16.41 -8.45
N ASN A 666 -15.31 16.22 -9.75
CA ASN A 666 -16.61 16.50 -10.35
C ASN A 666 -17.67 15.42 -10.06
N VAL A 667 -17.27 14.16 -9.84
CA VAL A 667 -18.20 13.03 -9.71
C VAL A 667 -19.09 13.18 -8.47
N GLY A 668 -18.50 13.54 -7.32
CA GLY A 668 -19.26 13.78 -6.08
C GLY A 668 -20.30 14.89 -6.26
N ALA A 669 -19.90 16.00 -6.90
CA ALA A 669 -20.79 17.12 -7.17
C ALA A 669 -21.97 16.72 -8.07
N TYR A 670 -21.75 15.92 -9.12
CA TYR A 670 -22.83 15.45 -10.00
C TYR A 670 -23.82 14.54 -9.28
N VAL A 671 -23.34 13.63 -8.42
CA VAL A 671 -24.20 12.78 -7.60
C VAL A 671 -25.07 13.63 -6.67
N LEU A 672 -24.46 14.60 -5.99
CA LEU A 672 -25.16 15.45 -5.03
C LEU A 672 -26.13 16.45 -5.67
N LEU A 673 -25.86 16.90 -6.90
CA LEU A 673 -26.80 17.73 -7.67
C LEU A 673 -28.13 17.01 -7.96
N ILE A 674 -28.11 15.68 -8.01
CA ILE A 674 -29.31 14.85 -8.16
C ILE A 674 -29.86 14.45 -6.78
N ALA A 675 -28.97 14.07 -5.85
CA ALA A 675 -29.34 13.54 -4.54
C ALA A 675 -30.01 14.60 -3.63
N ALA A 676 -29.56 15.85 -3.64
CA ALA A 676 -30.13 16.89 -2.79
C ALA A 676 -31.59 17.23 -3.17
N PRO A 677 -31.94 17.46 -4.46
CA PRO A 677 -33.34 17.59 -4.86
C PRO A 677 -34.18 16.34 -4.61
N SER A 678 -33.63 15.13 -4.83
CA SER A 678 -34.36 13.90 -4.51
C SER A 678 -34.65 13.77 -3.02
N ASN A 679 -33.71 14.16 -2.16
CA ASN A 679 -33.93 14.20 -0.73
C ASN A 679 -35.03 15.18 -0.34
N LEU A 680 -35.07 16.39 -0.93
CA LEU A 680 -36.14 17.36 -0.70
C LEU A 680 -37.52 16.77 -1.03
N ILE A 681 -37.67 16.18 -2.21
CA ILE A 681 -38.93 15.58 -2.68
C ILE A 681 -39.33 14.40 -1.78
N MET A 682 -38.39 13.50 -1.50
CA MET A 682 -38.63 12.30 -0.71
C MET A 682 -38.97 12.63 0.75
N ASN A 683 -38.23 13.57 1.34
CA ASN A 683 -38.45 14.01 2.71
C ASN A 683 -39.83 14.66 2.86
N TRP A 684 -40.21 15.58 1.97
CA TRP A 684 -41.54 16.18 1.96
C TRP A 684 -42.65 15.11 1.80
N TYR A 685 -42.47 14.18 0.85
CA TYR A 685 -43.45 13.14 0.57
C TYR A 685 -43.62 12.16 1.75
N LEU A 686 -42.52 11.64 2.29
CA LEU A 686 -42.55 10.68 3.39
C LEU A 686 -43.06 11.34 4.67
N VAL A 687 -42.64 12.57 4.99
CA VAL A 687 -43.15 13.28 6.16
C VAL A 687 -44.67 13.47 6.07
N LYS A 688 -45.20 13.77 4.88
CA LYS A 688 -46.65 13.93 4.67
C LYS A 688 -47.43 12.62 4.86
N HIS A 689 -46.87 11.46 4.50
CA HIS A 689 -47.59 10.18 4.50
C HIS A 689 -47.36 9.34 5.76
N ILE A 690 -46.14 9.32 6.30
CA ILE A 690 -45.74 8.49 7.44
C ILE A 690 -45.31 9.31 8.67
N GLY A 691 -45.51 10.64 8.63
CA GLY A 691 -45.27 11.55 9.76
C GLY A 691 -43.78 11.77 10.04
N TYR A 692 -43.45 12.06 11.30
CA TYR A 692 -42.09 12.37 11.76
C TYR A 692 -41.02 11.39 11.26
N ILE A 693 -41.33 10.09 11.26
CA ILE A 693 -40.41 9.00 10.87
C ILE A 693 -40.00 9.10 9.39
N GLY A 694 -40.78 9.79 8.55
CA GLY A 694 -40.44 10.03 7.15
C GLY A 694 -39.15 10.82 6.95
N ALA A 695 -38.82 11.72 7.89
CA ALA A 695 -37.61 12.53 7.80
C ALA A 695 -36.32 11.68 7.91
N PRO A 696 -36.06 10.92 8.99
CA PRO A 696 -34.85 10.11 9.09
C PRO A 696 -34.78 8.98 8.04
N ILE A 697 -35.92 8.41 7.63
CA ILE A 697 -35.94 7.40 6.55
C ILE A 697 -35.50 8.01 5.22
N SER A 698 -35.96 9.22 4.89
CA SER A 698 -35.54 9.89 3.66
C SER A 698 -34.03 10.13 3.62
N VAL A 699 -33.43 10.55 4.74
CA VAL A 699 -31.98 10.76 4.86
C VAL A 699 -31.23 9.43 4.65
N ALA A 700 -31.67 8.35 5.29
CA ALA A 700 -31.06 7.04 5.16
C ALA A 700 -31.12 6.50 3.72
N ILE A 701 -32.27 6.61 3.05
CA ILE A 701 -32.42 6.22 1.63
C ILE A 701 -31.51 7.08 0.74
N ASN A 702 -31.41 8.37 1.03
CA ASN A 702 -30.56 9.27 0.25
C ASN A 702 -29.06 8.94 0.37
N TYR A 703 -28.60 8.46 1.53
CA TYR A 703 -27.23 7.95 1.69
C TYR A 703 -26.94 6.74 0.79
N TRP A 704 -27.88 5.81 0.70
CA TRP A 704 -27.80 4.70 -0.25
C TRP A 704 -27.82 5.18 -1.70
N PHE A 705 -28.68 6.14 -2.03
CA PHE A 705 -28.72 6.74 -3.36
C PHE A 705 -27.39 7.40 -3.76
N MET A 706 -26.80 8.18 -2.86
CA MET A 706 -25.49 8.81 -3.08
C MET A 706 -24.39 7.76 -3.31
N THR A 707 -24.36 6.70 -2.49
CA THR A 707 -23.36 5.64 -2.61
C THR A 707 -23.49 4.86 -3.92
N ILE A 708 -24.72 4.49 -4.29
CA ILE A 708 -25.00 3.78 -5.55
C ILE A 708 -24.67 4.68 -6.74
N GLY A 709 -25.06 5.97 -6.71
CA GLY A 709 -24.73 6.93 -7.76
C GLY A 709 -23.22 7.10 -7.94
N LEU A 710 -22.47 7.19 -6.84
CA LEU A 710 -21.01 7.25 -6.84
C LEU A 710 -20.40 5.98 -7.45
N PHE A 711 -20.85 4.79 -7.03
CA PHE A 711 -20.34 3.52 -7.54
C PHE A 711 -20.69 3.31 -9.02
N LEU A 712 -21.91 3.62 -9.45
CA LEU A 712 -22.32 3.53 -10.86
C LEU A 712 -21.50 4.47 -11.74
N LEU A 713 -21.32 5.74 -11.35
CA LEU A 713 -20.49 6.66 -12.13
C LEU A 713 -19.02 6.24 -12.11
N THR A 714 -18.50 5.72 -10.99
CA THR A 714 -17.12 5.22 -10.94
C THR A 714 -16.93 3.97 -11.81
N VAL A 715 -17.87 3.03 -11.83
CA VAL A 715 -17.82 1.82 -12.66
C VAL A 715 -18.05 2.14 -14.14
N LEU A 716 -18.92 3.09 -14.47
CA LEU A 716 -19.17 3.49 -15.86
C LEU A 716 -17.99 4.27 -16.47
N PHE A 717 -17.16 4.92 -15.65
CA PHE A 717 -16.08 5.78 -16.14
C PHE A 717 -14.63 5.34 -15.77
N VAL A 718 -14.39 4.39 -14.84
CA VAL A 718 -13.04 4.25 -14.19
C VAL A 718 -12.54 2.81 -13.79
N VAL A 719 -13.23 1.67 -14.01
CA VAL A 719 -12.86 0.31 -13.46
C VAL A 719 -11.35 -0.10 -13.61
N ARG A 720 -10.63 -0.88 -12.77
CA ARG A 720 -10.93 -2.12 -12.00
C ARG A 720 -9.71 -2.63 -11.17
N LYS A 721 -9.84 -2.87 -9.84
CA LYS A 721 -9.31 -3.99 -8.98
C LYS A 721 -9.18 -3.57 -7.51
N PHE A 722 -9.43 -4.51 -6.59
CA PHE A 722 -9.71 -4.31 -5.16
C PHE A 722 -8.94 -5.35 -4.31
N GLN A 723 -8.13 -4.92 -3.33
CA GLN A 723 -7.39 -5.76 -2.37
C GLN A 723 -7.20 -5.11 -0.98
N TRP A 724 -7.15 -5.93 0.08
CA TRP A 724 -7.39 -5.57 1.49
C TRP A 724 -6.12 -5.44 2.38
N GLY A 725 -6.11 -4.50 3.37
CA GLY A 725 -5.51 -4.72 4.72
C GLY A 725 -4.62 -3.62 5.36
N GLY A 726 -4.96 -3.06 6.56
CA GLY A 726 -4.09 -2.29 7.50
C GLY A 726 -3.92 -0.74 7.41
N LEU A 727 -4.64 0.08 8.23
CA LEU A 727 -4.33 1.52 8.46
C LEU A 727 -4.91 2.08 9.78
N ILE A 728 -4.10 2.38 10.81
CA ILE A 728 -4.60 2.93 12.10
C ILE A 728 -3.84 4.19 12.58
N THR A 729 -2.56 4.36 12.24
CA THR A 729 -1.67 5.36 12.88
C THR A 729 -1.98 6.84 12.52
N LEU A 730 -2.57 7.10 11.35
CA LEU A 730 -2.91 8.46 10.87
C LEU A 730 -4.37 8.87 11.10
N ALA A 731 -5.26 7.90 11.32
CA ALA A 731 -6.69 8.11 11.51
C ALA A 731 -7.03 8.81 12.84
N ILE A 732 -6.36 8.42 13.93
CA ILE A 732 -6.66 8.91 15.28
C ILE A 732 -6.42 10.41 15.42
N PRO A 733 -5.28 10.99 14.97
CA PRO A 733 -5.07 12.43 15.09
C PRO A 733 -5.98 13.26 14.19
N GLY A 734 -6.32 12.77 12.99
CA GLY A 734 -7.29 13.42 12.08
C GLY A 734 -8.70 13.47 12.66
N LEU A 735 -9.14 12.37 13.30
CA LEU A 735 -10.37 12.32 14.08
C LEU A 735 -10.38 13.37 15.19
N ILE A 736 -9.33 13.40 16.03
CA ILE A 736 -9.24 14.36 17.14
C ILE A 736 -9.28 15.80 16.63
N MET A 737 -8.64 16.10 15.51
CA MET A 737 -8.57 17.45 14.96
C MET A 737 -9.96 17.99 14.57
N LEU A 738 -10.80 17.19 13.91
CA LEU A 738 -12.16 17.59 13.51
C LEU A 738 -13.18 17.49 14.64
N GLU A 739 -13.13 16.42 15.44
CA GLU A 739 -14.04 16.23 16.57
C GLU A 739 -13.88 17.30 17.64
N ALA A 740 -12.63 17.72 17.92
CA ALA A 740 -12.38 18.77 18.90
C ALA A 740 -13.09 20.09 18.52
N GLU A 741 -13.16 20.39 17.23
CA GLU A 741 -13.81 21.59 16.68
C GLU A 741 -15.33 21.47 16.73
N PHE A 742 -15.90 20.38 16.18
CA PHE A 742 -17.35 20.21 16.09
C PHE A 742 -18.00 20.09 17.47
N LEU A 743 -17.37 19.33 18.37
CA LEU A 743 -17.86 19.20 19.74
C LEU A 743 -17.82 20.53 20.50
N ALA A 744 -16.82 21.39 20.26
CA ALA A 744 -16.75 22.70 20.92
C ALA A 744 -17.91 23.61 20.50
N PHE A 745 -18.29 23.61 19.21
CA PHE A 745 -19.45 24.36 18.73
C PHE A 745 -20.77 23.84 19.31
N GLU A 746 -20.92 22.54 19.49
CA GLU A 746 -22.14 21.97 20.07
C GLU A 746 -22.25 22.20 21.57
N VAL A 747 -21.12 22.16 22.30
CA VAL A 747 -21.05 22.59 23.70
C VAL A 747 -21.46 24.06 23.84
N MET A 748 -21.06 24.93 22.91
CA MET A 748 -21.53 26.32 22.91
C MET A 748 -23.03 26.44 22.70
N THR A 749 -23.60 25.69 21.76
CA THR A 749 -25.06 25.67 21.52
C THR A 749 -25.80 25.23 22.79
N LEU A 750 -25.30 24.21 23.48
CA LEU A 750 -25.85 23.77 24.75
C LEU A 750 -25.69 24.82 25.85
N LEU A 751 -24.55 25.52 25.94
CA LEU A 751 -24.36 26.62 26.89
C LEU A 751 -25.30 27.81 26.63
N ALA A 752 -25.61 28.09 25.36
CA ALA A 752 -26.57 29.14 24.99
C ALA A 752 -27.99 28.82 25.48
N SER A 753 -28.36 27.54 25.63
CA SER A 753 -29.67 27.15 26.17
C SER A 753 -29.90 27.66 27.61
N TYR A 754 -28.83 27.82 28.39
CA TYR A 754 -28.88 28.37 29.75
C TYR A 754 -29.01 29.89 29.80
N LEU A 755 -28.83 30.59 28.67
CA LEU A 755 -28.99 32.05 28.56
C LEU A 755 -30.45 32.45 28.25
N GLY A 756 -31.30 31.51 27.87
CA GLY A 756 -32.72 31.71 27.59
C GLY A 756 -33.12 31.36 26.16
N THR A 757 -34.43 31.23 25.91
CA THR A 757 -34.99 30.74 24.63
C THR A 757 -34.69 31.66 23.45
N LYS A 758 -34.72 32.99 23.64
CA LYS A 758 -34.40 33.98 22.60
C LYS A 758 -32.90 33.97 22.24
N ALA A 759 -32.03 33.84 23.24
CA ALA A 759 -30.59 33.72 23.03
C ALA A 759 -30.22 32.40 22.32
N LEU A 760 -30.90 31.30 22.65
CA LEU A 760 -30.74 30.02 21.97
C LEU A 760 -31.17 30.07 20.50
N ALA A 761 -32.29 30.74 20.19
CA ALA A 761 -32.72 30.95 18.82
C ALA A 761 -31.69 31.77 18.01
N ALA A 762 -31.17 32.85 18.59
CA ALA A 762 -30.10 33.64 17.99
C ALA A 762 -28.80 32.84 17.79
N GLN A 763 -28.44 31.99 18.77
CA GLN A 763 -27.28 31.09 18.66
C GLN A 763 -27.44 30.10 17.52
N SER A 764 -28.63 29.51 17.36
CA SER A 764 -28.92 28.57 16.27
C SER A 764 -28.73 29.22 14.90
N ILE A 765 -29.17 30.48 14.73
CA ILE A 765 -28.94 31.25 13.50
C ILE A 765 -27.44 31.49 13.29
N GLY A 766 -26.73 31.92 14.33
CA GLY A 766 -25.28 32.16 14.27
C GLY A 766 -24.47 30.92 13.89
N VAL A 767 -24.73 29.77 14.54
CA VAL A 767 -24.05 28.49 14.26
C VAL A 767 -24.39 27.97 12.87
N THR A 768 -25.64 28.13 12.41
CA THR A 768 -26.04 27.74 11.05
C THR A 768 -25.26 28.56 10.01
N MET A 769 -25.16 29.88 10.20
CA MET A 769 -24.39 30.74 9.30
C MET A 769 -22.89 30.46 9.33
N ALA A 770 -22.32 30.21 10.51
CA ALA A 770 -20.93 29.80 10.66
C ALA A 770 -20.66 28.47 9.92
N SER A 771 -21.52 27.47 10.11
CA SER A 771 -21.39 26.16 9.46
C SER A 771 -21.50 26.24 7.94
N LEU A 772 -22.39 27.09 7.42
CA LEU A 772 -22.57 27.28 5.97
C LEU A 772 -21.36 27.99 5.34
N THR A 773 -20.83 29.01 6.02
CA THR A 773 -19.66 29.76 5.53
C THR A 773 -18.36 28.96 5.66
N TYR A 774 -18.26 28.07 6.65
CA TYR A 774 -17.14 27.14 6.85
C TYR A 774 -16.97 26.11 5.71
N GLN A 775 -18.05 25.72 5.02
CA GLN A 775 -17.95 24.75 3.92
C GLN A 775 -17.02 25.22 2.80
N VAL A 776 -16.92 26.54 2.58
CA VAL A 776 -16.09 27.10 1.50
C VAL A 776 -14.59 26.95 1.83
N PRO A 777 -14.07 27.45 2.98
CA PRO A 777 -12.70 27.17 3.39
C PRO A 777 -12.39 25.68 3.56
N PHE A 778 -13.33 24.88 4.09
CA PHE A 778 -13.11 23.45 4.26
C PHE A 778 -12.86 22.73 2.92
N ALA A 779 -13.64 23.05 1.89
CA ALA A 779 -13.45 22.53 0.54
C ALA A 779 -12.10 22.96 -0.08
N ILE A 780 -11.68 24.21 0.14
CA ILE A 780 -10.36 24.71 -0.29
C ILE A 780 -9.25 23.95 0.45
N GLY A 781 -9.42 23.70 1.75
CA GLY A 781 -8.49 22.92 2.56
C GLY A 781 -8.33 21.47 2.06
N ILE A 782 -9.40 20.82 1.60
CA ILE A 782 -9.33 19.47 1.00
C ILE A 782 -8.58 19.49 -0.34
N ALA A 783 -8.94 20.42 -1.23
CA ALA A 783 -8.24 20.57 -2.52
C ALA A 783 -6.74 20.87 -2.33
N SER A 784 -6.42 21.73 -1.36
CA SER A 784 -5.04 22.06 -0.98
C SER A 784 -4.31 20.86 -0.39
N SER A 785 -4.96 20.11 0.51
CA SER A 785 -4.41 18.88 1.11
C SER A 785 -4.01 17.88 0.04
N SER A 786 -4.93 17.57 -0.88
CA SER A 786 -4.70 16.62 -1.97
C SER A 786 -3.56 17.08 -2.89
N ARG A 787 -3.53 18.37 -3.28
CA ARG A 787 -2.47 18.93 -4.13
C ARG A 787 -1.09 18.89 -3.45
N ILE A 788 -0.99 19.30 -2.18
CA ILE A 788 0.26 19.26 -1.40
C ILE A 788 0.73 17.81 -1.21
N ALA A 789 -0.18 16.90 -0.84
CA ALA A 789 0.13 15.48 -0.66
C ALA A 789 0.61 14.81 -1.95
N ASN A 790 0.02 15.13 -3.10
CA ASN A 790 0.48 14.67 -4.41
C ASN A 790 1.92 15.14 -4.70
N PHE A 791 2.25 16.40 -4.42
CA PHE A 791 3.60 16.91 -4.61
C PHE A 791 4.62 16.28 -3.65
N LEU A 792 4.26 16.09 -2.38
CA LEU A 792 5.12 15.41 -1.41
C LEU A 792 5.36 13.94 -1.78
N GLY A 793 4.32 13.25 -2.25
CA GLY A 793 4.44 11.88 -2.77
C GLY A 793 5.32 11.79 -4.03
N ALA A 794 5.29 12.82 -4.87
CA ALA A 794 6.14 12.94 -6.06
C ALA A 794 7.57 13.45 -5.77
N GLY A 795 7.89 13.80 -4.51
CA GLY A 795 9.20 14.35 -4.12
C GLY A 795 9.42 15.83 -4.47
N LEU A 796 8.38 16.57 -4.88
CA LEU A 796 8.45 17.96 -5.31
C LEU A 796 8.25 18.94 -4.14
N ALA A 797 9.26 19.05 -3.28
CA ALA A 797 9.23 19.84 -2.05
C ALA A 797 8.94 21.34 -2.27
N GLU A 798 9.59 21.97 -3.26
CA GLU A 798 9.40 23.40 -3.53
C GLU A 798 8.02 23.72 -4.11
N SER A 799 7.49 22.88 -5.00
CA SER A 799 6.10 23.01 -5.47
C SER A 799 5.09 22.84 -4.32
N ALA A 800 5.28 21.87 -3.44
CA ALA A 800 4.44 21.69 -2.24
C ALA A 800 4.45 22.93 -1.32
N LYS A 801 5.60 23.59 -1.20
CA LYS A 801 5.78 24.84 -0.43
C LYS A 801 5.10 26.04 -1.08
N VAL A 802 5.19 26.17 -2.41
CA VAL A 802 4.46 27.22 -3.15
C VAL A 802 2.95 26.99 -3.00
N THR A 803 2.46 25.78 -3.22
CA THR A 803 1.04 25.44 -3.03
C THR A 803 0.57 25.77 -1.62
N THR A 804 1.35 25.44 -0.58
CA THR A 804 1.00 25.77 0.82
C THR A 804 0.83 27.28 1.02
N LYS A 805 1.75 28.11 0.48
CA LYS A 805 1.65 29.58 0.57
C LYS A 805 0.43 30.11 -0.18
N VAL A 806 0.20 29.62 -1.39
CA VAL A 806 -0.94 30.04 -2.24
C VAL A 806 -2.27 29.65 -1.59
N SER A 807 -2.38 28.43 -1.05
CA SER A 807 -3.56 27.94 -0.34
C SER A 807 -3.92 28.81 0.86
N ILE A 808 -2.95 29.17 1.71
CA ILE A 808 -3.20 30.01 2.88
C ILE A 808 -3.58 31.43 2.44
N ALA A 809 -2.89 32.01 1.45
CA ALA A 809 -3.22 33.33 0.92
C ALA A 809 -4.63 33.38 0.29
N PHE A 810 -4.98 32.38 -0.52
CA PHE A 810 -6.30 32.27 -1.14
C PHE A 810 -7.41 32.09 -0.09
N GLY A 811 -7.17 31.24 0.92
CA GLY A 811 -8.07 31.09 2.07
C GLY A 811 -8.37 32.40 2.78
N MET A 812 -7.34 33.21 3.03
CA MET A 812 -7.50 34.52 3.65
C MET A 812 -8.36 35.47 2.80
N VAL A 813 -8.16 35.50 1.47
CA VAL A 813 -8.99 36.32 0.57
C VAL A 813 -10.45 35.90 0.63
N ILE A 814 -10.73 34.59 0.53
CA ILE A 814 -12.10 34.05 0.63
C ILE A 814 -12.70 34.35 2.00
N SER A 815 -11.92 34.28 3.07
CA SER A 815 -12.37 34.57 4.42
C SER A 815 -12.78 36.04 4.61
N MET A 816 -12.07 36.98 3.97
CA MET A 816 -12.42 38.40 3.98
C MET A 816 -13.72 38.65 3.23
N LEU A 817 -13.96 37.93 2.13
CA LEU A 817 -15.22 37.97 1.40
C LEU A 817 -16.38 37.42 2.25
N ASN A 818 -16.19 36.30 2.94
CA ASN A 818 -17.19 35.72 3.87
C ASN A 818 -17.50 36.69 5.02
N CYS A 819 -16.47 37.28 5.64
CA CYS A 819 -16.63 38.29 6.68
C CYS A 819 -17.43 39.50 6.16
N LEU A 820 -17.08 40.02 4.98
CA LEU A 820 -17.78 41.16 4.38
C LEU A 820 -19.25 40.82 4.07
N ALA A 821 -19.51 39.64 3.49
CA ALA A 821 -20.85 39.18 3.17
C ALA A 821 -21.73 39.04 4.42
N LEU A 822 -21.25 38.36 5.46
CA LEU A 822 -22.00 38.23 6.72
C LEU A 822 -22.24 39.59 7.39
N TYR A 823 -21.26 40.48 7.37
CA TYR A 823 -21.41 41.80 7.96
C TYR A 823 -22.44 42.66 7.23
N CYS A 824 -22.39 42.71 5.89
CA CYS A 824 -23.30 43.52 5.07
C CYS A 824 -24.72 42.96 5.05
N PHE A 825 -24.88 41.64 4.96
CA PHE A 825 -26.19 40.99 4.85
C PHE A 825 -26.78 40.52 6.18
N ARG A 826 -26.20 40.89 7.33
CA ARG A 826 -26.63 40.45 8.68
C ARG A 826 -28.14 40.59 8.95
N ARG A 827 -28.77 41.67 8.47
CA ARG A 827 -30.20 41.95 8.69
C ARG A 827 -31.11 41.16 7.74
N PRO A 828 -30.87 41.15 6.42
CA PRO A 828 -31.55 40.21 5.52
C PRO A 828 -31.46 38.75 5.96
N ILE A 829 -30.28 38.32 6.44
CA ILE A 829 -30.06 36.97 6.96
C ILE A 829 -30.94 36.73 8.19
N ALA A 830 -30.91 37.60 9.20
CA ALA A 830 -31.74 37.44 10.41
C ALA A 830 -33.24 37.33 10.08
N ASN A 831 -33.72 38.18 9.17
CA ASN A 831 -35.11 38.19 8.72
C ASN A 831 -35.51 36.94 7.93
N LEU A 832 -34.55 36.20 7.37
CA LEU A 832 -34.84 34.93 6.68
C LEU A 832 -35.20 33.81 7.67
N PHE A 833 -34.70 33.89 8.91
CA PHE A 833 -34.88 32.86 9.92
C PHE A 833 -36.03 33.14 10.89
N THR A 834 -36.35 34.41 11.16
CA THR A 834 -37.38 34.76 12.14
C THR A 834 -37.96 36.15 11.91
N ASP A 835 -39.24 36.31 12.23
CA ASP A 835 -39.94 37.61 12.28
C ASP A 835 -39.92 38.23 13.69
N ASP A 836 -39.33 37.55 14.68
CA ASP A 836 -39.26 38.04 16.06
C ASP A 836 -38.19 39.12 16.21
N GLN A 837 -38.64 40.35 16.46
CA GLN A 837 -37.77 41.52 16.51
C GLN A 837 -36.72 41.44 17.65
N GLU A 838 -37.03 40.81 18.78
CA GLU A 838 -36.06 40.65 19.87
C GLU A 838 -34.94 39.69 19.47
N VAL A 839 -35.27 38.61 18.76
CA VAL A 839 -34.27 37.66 18.25
C VAL A 839 -33.42 38.30 17.17
N ILE A 840 -34.03 39.07 16.26
CA ILE A 840 -33.31 39.82 15.21
C ILE A 840 -32.30 40.78 15.85
N ASP A 841 -32.69 41.53 16.88
CA ASP A 841 -31.79 42.50 17.53
C ASP A 841 -30.60 41.80 18.22
N ILE A 842 -30.81 40.63 18.85
CA ILE A 842 -29.73 39.81 19.41
C ILE A 842 -28.79 39.30 18.31
N VAL A 843 -29.34 38.80 17.20
CA VAL A 843 -28.56 38.32 16.05
C VAL A 843 -27.73 39.45 15.46
N LEU A 844 -28.31 40.63 15.24
CA LEU A 844 -27.59 41.81 14.72
C LEU A 844 -26.47 42.26 15.66
N GLY A 845 -26.72 42.17 16.97
CA GLY A 845 -25.73 42.45 18.01
C GLY A 845 -24.51 41.55 17.92
N VAL A 846 -24.69 40.25 17.64
CA VAL A 846 -23.58 39.27 17.63
C VAL A 846 -22.97 39.01 16.25
N MET A 847 -23.72 39.21 15.16
CA MET A 847 -23.33 38.75 13.81
C MET A 847 -22.03 39.39 13.30
N TRP A 848 -21.72 40.63 13.70
CA TRP A 848 -20.44 41.24 13.33
C TRP A 848 -19.23 40.50 13.93
N LEU A 849 -19.40 39.93 15.13
CA LEU A 849 -18.37 39.14 15.81
C LEU A 849 -18.22 37.78 15.12
N ILE A 850 -19.34 37.16 14.72
CA ILE A 850 -19.35 35.93 13.91
C ILE A 850 -18.66 36.18 12.57
N ALA A 851 -18.94 37.31 11.92
CA ALA A 851 -18.30 37.70 10.68
C ALA A 851 -16.77 37.85 10.84
N ALA A 852 -16.30 38.51 11.91
CA ALA A 852 -14.88 38.63 12.19
C ALA A 852 -14.23 37.27 12.51
N MET A 853 -14.95 36.38 13.21
CA MET A 853 -14.50 35.02 13.51
C MET A 853 -14.22 34.21 12.24
N GLN A 854 -15.00 34.41 11.16
CA GLN A 854 -14.82 33.68 9.89
C GLN A 854 -13.41 33.81 9.30
N VAL A 855 -12.71 34.92 9.56
CA VAL A 855 -11.31 35.08 9.13
C VAL A 855 -10.40 34.07 9.82
N SER A 856 -10.58 33.89 11.14
CA SER A 856 -9.82 32.92 11.92
C SER A 856 -10.23 31.48 11.59
N ASP A 857 -11.52 31.27 11.37
CA ASP A 857 -12.11 29.96 11.06
C ASP A 857 -11.62 29.43 9.70
N ALA A 858 -11.63 30.28 8.68
CA ALA A 858 -11.09 29.94 7.38
C ALA A 858 -9.57 29.71 7.40
N MET A 859 -8.83 30.49 8.20
CA MET A 859 -7.40 30.30 8.39
C MET A 859 -7.11 28.94 9.06
N ASN A 860 -7.89 28.54 10.08
CA ASN A 860 -7.85 27.20 10.65
C ASN A 860 -8.12 26.13 9.59
N ALA A 861 -9.26 26.20 8.89
CA ALA A 861 -9.66 25.19 7.90
C ALA A 861 -8.61 24.97 6.81
N ASN A 862 -8.02 26.05 6.26
CA ASN A 862 -6.98 25.95 5.25
C ASN A 862 -5.64 25.46 5.81
N SER A 863 -5.23 25.92 6.99
CA SER A 863 -3.98 25.48 7.62
C SER A 863 -4.06 24.01 8.02
N ALA A 864 -5.21 23.57 8.56
CA ALA A 864 -5.50 22.18 8.86
C ALA A 864 -5.46 21.32 7.60
N GLY A 865 -6.00 21.83 6.47
CA GLY A 865 -5.86 21.21 5.15
C GLY A 865 -4.40 21.04 4.72
N CYS A 866 -3.57 22.07 4.92
CA CYS A 866 -2.14 21.99 4.61
C CYS A 866 -1.42 20.96 5.50
N LEU A 867 -1.67 20.98 6.81
CA LEU A 867 -1.09 20.02 7.76
C LEU A 867 -1.52 18.57 7.45
N ARG A 868 -2.77 18.36 6.99
CA ARG A 868 -3.22 17.06 6.48
C ARG A 868 -2.43 16.63 5.26
N GLY A 869 -2.28 17.50 4.25
CA GLY A 869 -1.50 17.19 3.05
C GLY A 869 -0.04 16.85 3.38
N GLN A 870 0.52 17.52 4.37
CA GLN A 870 1.88 17.30 4.88
C GLN A 870 2.01 16.03 5.74
N GLY A 871 0.90 15.43 6.20
CA GLY A 871 0.90 14.29 7.13
C GLY A 871 1.24 14.66 8.58
N GLN A 872 1.15 15.94 8.94
CA GLN A 872 1.43 16.47 10.29
C GLN A 872 0.15 16.68 11.12
N THR A 873 -0.86 15.82 10.95
CA THR A 873 -2.18 15.94 11.61
C THR A 873 -2.11 15.90 13.14
N LYS A 874 -1.07 15.28 13.71
CA LYS A 874 -0.79 15.26 15.15
C LYS A 874 -0.63 16.67 15.74
N ILE A 875 0.04 17.58 15.03
CA ILE A 875 0.25 18.95 15.48
C ILE A 875 -1.10 19.67 15.55
N GLY A 876 -1.89 19.59 14.47
CA GLY A 876 -3.23 20.19 14.41
C GLY A 876 -4.16 19.69 15.50
N GLY A 877 -4.19 18.37 15.76
CA GLY A 877 -5.01 17.77 16.82
C GLY A 877 -4.67 18.29 18.22
N ILE A 878 -3.37 18.39 18.58
CA ILE A 878 -2.93 18.92 19.88
C ILE A 878 -3.29 20.41 20.02
N VAL A 879 -3.04 21.20 18.97
CA VAL A 879 -3.34 22.64 18.95
C VAL A 879 -4.84 22.89 19.12
N ASN A 880 -5.69 22.12 18.43
CA ASN A 880 -7.16 22.23 18.55
C ASN A 880 -7.63 21.90 19.97
N LEU A 881 -7.12 20.80 20.55
CA LEU A 881 -7.54 20.37 21.88
C LEU A 881 -7.17 21.41 22.95
N VAL A 882 -5.94 21.94 22.92
CA VAL A 882 -5.50 22.97 23.87
C VAL A 882 -6.29 24.25 23.66
N SER A 883 -6.42 24.71 22.42
CA SER A 883 -7.03 26.02 22.14
C SER A 883 -8.53 26.04 22.44
N TYR A 884 -9.28 25.01 22.06
CA TYR A 884 -10.72 24.95 22.36
C TYR A 884 -11.01 24.64 23.83
N TYR A 885 -10.37 23.64 24.43
CA TYR A 885 -10.79 23.13 25.74
C TYR A 885 -10.05 23.78 26.92
N VAL A 886 -8.81 24.23 26.74
CA VAL A 886 -8.04 24.88 27.81
C VAL A 886 -8.25 26.39 27.79
N VAL A 887 -8.46 26.99 26.62
CA VAL A 887 -8.60 28.45 26.47
C VAL A 887 -10.02 28.86 26.11
N GLY A 888 -10.53 28.40 24.96
CA GLY A 888 -11.79 28.85 24.38
C GLY A 888 -13.00 28.64 25.27
N LEU A 889 -13.31 27.40 25.62
CA LEU A 889 -14.48 27.05 26.43
C LEU A 889 -14.46 27.68 27.83
N PRO A 890 -13.35 27.65 28.60
CA PRO A 890 -13.29 28.36 29.88
C PRO A 890 -13.50 29.87 29.74
N LEU A 891 -12.94 30.48 28.70
CA LEU A 891 -13.12 31.90 28.41
C LEU A 891 -14.57 32.22 28.03
N SER A 892 -15.20 31.39 27.17
CA SER A 892 -16.61 31.50 26.81
C SER A 892 -17.53 31.41 28.03
N ILE A 893 -17.27 30.46 28.94
CA ILE A 893 -18.03 30.31 30.20
C ILE A 893 -17.83 31.53 31.11
N TYR A 894 -16.59 31.97 31.30
CA TYR A 894 -16.29 33.12 32.15
C TYR A 894 -16.96 34.40 31.62
N LEU A 895 -16.85 34.66 30.32
CA LEU A 895 -17.41 35.86 29.68
C LEU A 895 -18.95 35.86 29.64
N SER A 896 -19.59 34.70 29.48
CA SER A 896 -21.06 34.63 29.42
C SER A 896 -21.75 34.58 30.78
N PHE A 897 -21.10 34.07 31.83
CA PHE A 897 -21.75 33.86 33.13
C PHE A 897 -21.20 34.71 34.30
N TYR A 898 -19.93 35.16 34.23
CA TYR A 898 -19.24 35.80 35.35
C TYR A 898 -18.70 37.22 35.06
N SER A 899 -18.56 37.59 33.78
CA SER A 899 -18.12 38.92 33.31
C SER A 899 -19.24 39.98 33.34
N PRO A 900 -18.94 41.29 33.23
CA PRO A 900 -19.95 42.34 33.02
C PRO A 900 -20.90 42.09 31.84
N TRP A 901 -20.55 41.21 30.90
CA TRP A 901 -21.40 40.78 29.79
C TRP A 901 -22.34 39.61 30.13
N LYS A 902 -22.57 39.36 31.43
CA LYS A 902 -23.41 38.28 31.93
C LYS A 902 -24.78 38.24 31.24
N GLY A 903 -25.15 37.07 30.72
CA GLY A 903 -26.41 36.87 30.00
C GLY A 903 -26.34 37.20 28.50
N SER A 904 -25.20 37.69 28.00
CA SER A 904 -25.02 37.98 26.58
C SER A 904 -24.40 36.82 25.81
N LEU A 905 -24.86 36.66 24.57
CA LEU A 905 -24.29 35.72 23.61
C LEU A 905 -22.86 36.11 23.18
N HIS A 906 -22.47 37.39 23.35
CA HIS A 906 -21.13 37.87 23.03
C HIS A 906 -20.01 37.10 23.74
N GLY A 907 -20.22 36.69 24.99
CA GLY A 907 -19.20 35.96 25.74
C GLY A 907 -18.83 34.61 25.11
N LEU A 908 -19.84 33.87 24.63
CA LEU A 908 -19.66 32.57 23.96
C LEU A 908 -18.81 32.73 22.70
N TRP A 909 -19.18 33.68 21.84
CA TRP A 909 -18.49 33.91 20.57
C TRP A 909 -17.09 34.50 20.74
N TRP A 910 -16.85 35.37 21.73
CA TRP A 910 -15.50 35.89 21.98
C TRP A 910 -14.52 34.80 22.40
N GLY A 911 -14.92 33.88 23.28
CA GLY A 911 -14.05 32.77 23.68
C GLY A 911 -13.68 31.88 22.49
N THR A 912 -14.65 31.60 21.62
CA THR A 912 -14.42 30.78 20.41
C THR A 912 -13.59 31.51 19.36
N THR A 913 -13.81 32.81 19.16
CA THR A 913 -12.97 33.62 18.26
C THR A 913 -11.52 33.60 18.73
N VAL A 914 -11.25 33.79 20.02
CA VAL A 914 -9.88 33.73 20.56
C VAL A 914 -9.25 32.35 20.33
N ALA A 915 -9.98 31.27 20.60
CA ALA A 915 -9.49 29.92 20.34
C ALA A 915 -9.16 29.70 18.86
N LEU A 916 -10.07 30.06 17.96
CA LEU A 916 -9.88 29.94 16.52
C LEU A 916 -8.70 30.78 16.01
N THR A 917 -8.52 31.99 16.53
CA THR A 917 -7.37 32.84 16.15
C THR A 917 -6.06 32.18 16.57
N ILE A 918 -5.97 31.62 17.79
CA ILE A 918 -4.79 30.88 18.24
C ILE A 918 -4.54 29.68 17.32
N ILE A 919 -5.58 28.89 17.03
CA ILE A 919 -5.48 27.72 16.17
C ILE A 919 -4.97 28.10 14.78
N GLY A 920 -5.63 29.06 14.12
CA GLY A 920 -5.27 29.47 12.77
C GLY A 920 -3.82 29.98 12.70
N VAL A 921 -3.39 30.81 13.65
CA VAL A 921 -2.03 31.37 13.65
C VAL A 921 -0.98 30.28 13.88
N VAL A 922 -1.18 29.43 14.88
CA VAL A 922 -0.22 28.38 15.23
C VAL A 922 -0.14 27.33 14.11
N GLN A 923 -1.29 26.88 13.58
CA GLN A 923 -1.30 25.92 12.48
C GLN A 923 -0.71 26.50 11.19
N SER A 924 -1.01 27.76 10.84
CA SER A 924 -0.39 28.46 9.70
C SER A 924 1.13 28.54 9.86
N TYR A 925 1.61 28.84 11.07
CA TYR A 925 3.05 28.88 11.35
C TYR A 925 3.71 27.52 11.10
N TYR A 926 3.17 26.44 11.66
CA TYR A 926 3.72 25.10 11.45
C TYR A 926 3.63 24.66 9.98
N ALA A 927 2.52 24.95 9.30
CA ALA A 927 2.36 24.61 7.89
C ALA A 927 3.37 25.32 6.98
N LEU A 928 3.71 26.58 7.27
CA LEU A 928 4.65 27.40 6.50
C LEU A 928 6.11 27.18 6.88
N ALA A 929 6.39 26.88 8.15
CA ALA A 929 7.74 26.67 8.68
C ALA A 929 8.22 25.21 8.59
N ALA A 930 7.39 24.30 8.05
CA ALA A 930 7.74 22.91 7.89
C ALA A 930 8.96 22.73 6.97
N ASP A 931 9.80 21.74 7.28
CA ASP A 931 10.85 21.28 6.39
C ASP A 931 10.25 20.36 5.31
N PHE A 932 10.01 20.93 4.13
CA PHE A 932 9.39 20.23 3.01
C PHE A 932 10.26 19.07 2.48
N ASN A 933 11.58 19.11 2.66
CA ASN A 933 12.45 18.00 2.25
C ASN A 933 12.27 16.80 3.19
N HIS A 934 12.27 17.06 4.50
CA HIS A 934 11.95 16.04 5.50
C HIS A 934 10.54 15.47 5.32
N LEU A 935 9.57 16.31 4.94
CA LEU A 935 8.20 15.86 4.64
C LEU A 935 8.14 14.94 3.41
N CYS A 936 8.91 15.22 2.35
CA CYS A 936 9.05 14.32 1.21
C CYS A 936 9.65 12.98 1.64
N GLU A 937 10.68 12.98 2.50
CA GLU A 937 11.26 11.74 3.04
C GLU A 937 10.25 10.94 3.87
N GLU A 938 9.44 11.59 4.71
CA GLU A 938 8.39 10.92 5.47
C GLU A 938 7.28 10.36 4.56
N ALA A 939 6.86 11.11 3.54
CA ALA A 939 5.90 10.65 2.54
C ALA A 939 6.46 9.44 1.78
N ARG A 940 7.76 9.46 1.44
CA ARG A 940 8.46 8.33 0.84
C ARG A 940 8.49 7.13 1.79
N LYS A 941 8.81 7.33 3.07
CA LYS A 941 8.78 6.26 4.09
C LYS A 941 7.39 5.61 4.18
N ARG A 942 6.33 6.41 4.32
CA ARG A 942 4.92 5.95 4.38
C ARG A 942 4.48 5.20 3.13
N THR A 943 5.06 5.53 1.99
CA THR A 943 4.76 4.85 0.73
C THR A 943 5.71 3.68 0.44
N SER A 944 6.86 3.61 1.10
CA SER A 944 7.87 2.53 0.96
C SER A 944 7.70 1.38 1.94
N SER A 945 7.03 1.61 3.08
CA SER A 945 6.89 0.62 4.14
C SER A 945 5.76 -0.37 3.83
N GLU A 946 6.14 -1.63 3.64
CA GLU A 946 5.36 -2.82 3.98
C GLU A 946 5.09 -2.88 5.50
N GLU A 947 4.45 -1.84 6.07
CA GLU A 947 3.76 -1.94 7.36
C GLU A 947 2.30 -2.30 7.07
N VAL A 948 2.04 -3.58 6.80
CA VAL A 948 0.71 -4.20 6.86
C VAL A 948 0.78 -5.47 7.68
#